data_AF-A0A034WJ92-F1
#
_entry.id   AF-A0A034WJ92-F1
#
_cell.length_a   1.000
_cell.length_b   1.000
_cell.length_c   1.000
_cell.angle_alpha   90.00
_cell.angle_beta   90.00
_cell.angle_gamma   90.00
#
_symmetry.space_group_name_H-M   'P 1'
#
loop_
_entity.id
_entity.type
_entity.pdbx_description
1 polymer ?
#
loop_
_entity_poly.entity_id
_entity_poly.type
_entity_poly.pdbx_seq_one_letter_code
_entity_poly.pdbx_strand_id
1 'polypeptide(L)'
;MSEDQSRGRRRPSREQQGSGSRSPQETLPSSAGGGDSRRRREREPSDEPRPSKVYKKEPISPDRSSTSSRNENSRKEQPSTSAGSRGGGGDSADAGDNASKRERYEIVHTRPSDIQTKMGSGGAPVTLQTNYYRLLTKPTWRIFQYHVDFSPPIELRRVRGGMLSEHRATLGGYLYDGTKLFTSCKLSEEKTVIRAKSKFGDSYTIVIKYVGVISMTEWQSLQILNLILRRAMEGLKLQLVGRNFYDALAKIDLREYRLQLWPGYQTSIRQHEKDILLCAEIAHKVMRTETVYDILKRCTETARDFEEEFRRNVLGLTVLTDYNNKTYRINDVDFSKNPTKTFKCKEKEVSFIDYYYQKYHIRIRDQKQPLLISKAKDRAMRGGSSDIIILIPELCRPTGLTDTMRSNFQLMRAMADHTRMNPDRRIDRLRIFNQRLQQTEASVQVLNDWNMALDRHLVELNGRVLEPQRIVFSEHRKESAGVQADWTRYFRENGLFTTPSRGLERWSVIATNRNSRELRNFVESLIRAAGGMQMRISRPREIMLYDDRNHSYIQAMEDCSRQDPQLILCLVPNNNAERYSSIKKKGCLERAIPTQVITQKSAGNQRGLMSIATKVAIQINCKLGYTPWMIDLPLSGLMTIGYDVAKSTRDRSKAFGALVASMDMKTNATFYSTVAECSSHDVLANSL
;
A
#
# COMPACT_ATOMS: atom_id res chain seq x y z
N MET A 1 -13.35 -33.28 -33.96
CA MET A 1 -12.79 -33.75 -35.24
C MET A 1 -11.77 -32.70 -35.65
N SER A 2 -10.46 -32.89 -35.56
CA SER A 2 -9.69 -34.12 -35.55
C SER A 2 -8.48 -33.99 -34.62
N GLU A 3 -8.12 -35.11 -34.01
CA GLU A 3 -6.89 -35.34 -33.25
C GLU A 3 -5.68 -35.37 -34.19
N ASP A 4 -4.50 -34.96 -33.73
CA ASP A 4 -3.34 -35.85 -33.83
C ASP A 4 -2.25 -35.54 -32.79
N GLN A 5 -1.57 -36.60 -32.39
CA GLN A 5 -0.72 -36.68 -31.21
C GLN A 5 0.78 -36.51 -31.54
N SER A 6 1.52 -36.10 -30.51
CA SER A 6 2.77 -36.73 -30.03
C SER A 6 4.16 -36.19 -30.45
N ARG A 7 4.90 -35.86 -29.37
CA ARG A 7 6.31 -36.21 -29.03
C ARG A 7 7.49 -35.63 -29.82
N GLY A 8 8.46 -35.08 -29.05
CA GLY A 8 9.86 -35.06 -29.47
C GLY A 8 10.77 -34.03 -28.78
N ARG A 9 11.29 -34.34 -27.58
CA ARG A 9 12.48 -33.69 -27.00
C ARG A 9 13.74 -34.20 -27.69
N ARG A 10 14.69 -33.33 -28.06
CA ARG A 10 16.15 -33.59 -27.96
C ARG A 10 16.98 -32.30 -28.09
N ARG A 11 17.98 -32.19 -27.21
CA ARG A 11 19.11 -31.23 -27.24
C ARG A 11 20.16 -31.73 -28.25
N PRO A 12 20.97 -30.85 -28.87
CA PRO A 12 22.21 -31.25 -29.50
C PRO A 12 23.39 -31.23 -28.52
N SER A 13 24.27 -32.16 -28.80
CA SER A 13 25.48 -32.60 -28.12
C SER A 13 26.70 -31.72 -28.40
N ARG A 14 27.69 -31.93 -27.52
CA ARG A 14 29.03 -31.34 -27.45
C ARG A 14 29.98 -32.22 -28.28
N GLU A 15 30.78 -31.64 -29.17
CA GLU A 15 31.95 -32.30 -29.75
C GLU A 15 33.23 -31.83 -29.07
N GLN A 16 34.11 -32.81 -28.81
CA GLN A 16 35.47 -32.68 -28.33
C GLN A 16 36.42 -32.60 -29.53
N GLN A 17 37.47 -31.78 -29.42
CA GLN A 17 38.81 -32.14 -29.92
C GLN A 17 39.81 -31.77 -28.83
N GLY A 18 40.77 -32.69 -28.61
CA GLY A 18 41.81 -32.58 -27.61
C GLY A 18 43.20 -32.50 -28.21
N SER A 19 44.14 -32.08 -27.36
CA SER A 19 45.60 -32.36 -27.32
C SER A 19 46.17 -31.30 -26.35
N GLY A 20 47.03 -31.56 -25.36
CA GLY A 20 47.86 -32.70 -25.03
C GLY A 20 49.30 -32.21 -24.89
N SER A 21 49.77 -31.91 -23.67
CA SER A 21 51.22 -31.90 -23.32
C SER A 21 51.44 -31.80 -21.80
N ARG A 22 52.51 -32.46 -21.37
CA ARG A 22 52.93 -32.85 -20.01
C ARG A 22 53.67 -31.74 -19.23
N SER A 23 53.55 -31.83 -17.89
CA SER A 23 54.47 -31.62 -16.73
C SER A 23 55.85 -30.92 -16.89
N PRO A 24 56.58 -30.51 -15.82
CA PRO A 24 56.38 -30.75 -14.37
C PRO A 24 56.74 -29.59 -13.37
N GLN A 25 56.16 -29.69 -12.16
CA GLN A 25 56.81 -29.65 -10.81
C GLN A 25 58.07 -28.79 -10.53
N GLU A 26 57.99 -27.87 -9.56
CA GLU A 26 59.10 -27.39 -8.69
C GLU A 26 58.46 -26.83 -7.37
N THR A 27 58.57 -27.54 -6.24
CA THR A 27 59.57 -27.47 -5.15
C THR A 27 59.49 -26.26 -4.21
N LEU A 28 59.24 -26.61 -2.92
CA LEU A 28 59.44 -25.81 -1.71
C LEU A 28 60.91 -25.34 -1.56
N PRO A 29 61.17 -24.43 -0.61
CA PRO A 29 61.96 -24.89 0.53
C PRO A 29 61.44 -24.46 1.90
N SER A 30 61.77 -25.31 2.85
CA SER A 30 61.62 -25.24 4.30
C SER A 30 62.89 -24.70 4.99
N SER A 31 62.73 -23.96 6.10
CA SER A 31 63.67 -23.86 7.24
C SER A 31 62.95 -23.11 8.38
N ALA A 32 62.59 -23.68 9.54
CA ALA A 32 63.34 -24.37 10.61
C ALA A 32 64.15 -23.44 11.54
N GLY A 33 63.89 -23.57 12.85
CA GLY A 33 64.63 -23.00 14.00
C GLY A 33 63.83 -21.92 14.75
N GLY A 34 63.41 -22.04 16.01
CA GLY A 34 63.87 -22.84 17.16
C GLY A 34 64.39 -21.88 18.24
N GLY A 35 63.80 -21.86 19.45
CA GLY A 35 64.35 -21.09 20.58
C GLY A 35 63.37 -20.76 21.71
N ASP A 36 63.29 -21.66 22.68
CA ASP A 36 62.64 -21.54 23.99
C ASP A 36 63.54 -20.74 24.97
N SER A 37 62.98 -19.82 25.76
CA SER A 37 63.43 -19.61 27.15
C SER A 37 62.48 -18.73 27.98
N ARG A 38 61.87 -19.41 28.95
CA ARG A 38 61.20 -18.98 30.18
C ARG A 38 61.77 -17.73 30.89
N ARG A 39 60.88 -16.88 31.40
CA ARG A 39 60.96 -16.29 32.76
C ARG A 39 59.57 -16.17 33.38
N ARG A 40 59.52 -16.45 34.68
CA ARG A 40 58.37 -16.76 35.54
C ARG A 40 58.37 -15.78 36.73
N ARG A 41 57.19 -15.64 37.36
CA ARG A 41 56.79 -14.93 38.61
C ARG A 41 56.32 -13.49 38.37
N GLU A 42 55.18 -13.05 38.88
CA GLU A 42 54.58 -13.35 40.20
C GLU A 42 53.03 -13.24 40.23
N ARG A 43 52.41 -13.99 41.15
CA ARG A 43 51.00 -13.96 41.63
C ARG A 43 50.83 -12.78 42.61
N GLU A 44 49.69 -12.20 43.03
CA GLU A 44 48.26 -12.53 43.28
C GLU A 44 47.61 -11.17 43.75
N PRO A 45 46.35 -11.02 44.24
CA PRO A 45 45.17 -11.89 44.22
C PRO A 45 43.82 -11.19 43.84
N SER A 46 42.79 -12.05 43.75
CA SER A 46 41.33 -11.89 43.84
C SER A 46 40.66 -10.55 44.22
N ASP A 47 39.54 -10.24 43.54
CA ASP A 47 38.30 -9.83 44.21
C ASP A 47 37.05 -10.14 43.36
N GLU A 48 36.14 -10.93 43.92
CA GLU A 48 34.73 -11.02 43.50
C GLU A 48 34.00 -9.71 43.85
N PRO A 49 32.89 -9.39 43.15
CA PRO A 49 31.74 -8.90 43.91
C PRO A 49 30.45 -9.66 43.60
N ARG A 50 29.83 -10.11 44.69
CA ARG A 50 28.43 -10.53 44.85
C ARG A 50 27.44 -9.38 44.59
N PRO A 51 26.14 -9.68 44.39
CA PRO A 51 25.20 -8.79 43.71
C PRO A 51 24.60 -7.71 44.63
N SER A 52 24.48 -6.49 44.12
CA SER A 52 23.78 -5.39 44.77
C SER A 52 22.26 -5.50 44.55
N LYS A 53 21.54 -5.58 45.67
CA LYS A 53 20.08 -5.53 45.79
C LYS A 53 19.54 -4.17 45.32
N VAL A 54 18.58 -4.17 44.40
CA VAL A 54 17.77 -2.99 44.05
C VAL A 54 16.46 -3.04 44.83
N TYR A 55 16.19 -1.98 45.57
CA TYR A 55 14.94 -1.72 46.28
C TYR A 55 13.75 -1.70 45.32
N LYS A 56 12.76 -2.56 45.55
CA LYS A 56 11.39 -2.40 45.03
C LYS A 56 10.63 -1.44 45.93
N LYS A 57 10.02 -0.40 45.36
CA LYS A 57 8.96 0.38 45.99
C LYS A 57 7.68 0.17 45.17
N GLU A 58 6.73 -0.54 45.74
CA GLU A 58 5.37 -0.67 45.23
C GLU A 58 4.57 0.62 45.51
N PRO A 59 3.66 1.05 44.63
CA PRO A 59 2.62 2.00 44.98
C PRO A 59 1.36 1.28 45.47
N ILE A 60 0.93 1.66 46.67
CA ILE A 60 -0.31 1.28 47.34
C ILE A 60 -1.44 2.21 46.88
N SER A 61 -2.55 1.63 46.41
CA SER A 61 -3.85 2.29 46.24
C SER A 61 -4.45 2.72 47.59
N PRO A 62 -5.35 3.72 47.62
CA PRO A 62 -6.73 3.33 47.88
C PRO A 62 -7.81 4.17 47.17
N ASP A 63 -8.79 3.45 46.62
CA ASP A 63 -10.24 3.54 46.83
C ASP A 63 -10.86 4.73 47.62
N ARG A 64 -11.84 5.44 47.01
CA ARG A 64 -13.28 5.52 47.39
C ARG A 64 -14.02 6.83 47.00
N SER A 65 -15.03 6.66 46.15
CA SER A 65 -16.44 7.13 46.22
C SER A 65 -16.83 8.53 46.75
N SER A 66 -17.47 9.28 45.83
CA SER A 66 -18.72 10.06 45.95
C SER A 66 -19.01 10.95 47.17
N THR A 67 -19.18 12.26 46.96
CA THR A 67 -20.39 13.03 47.33
C THR A 67 -20.38 14.47 46.80
N SER A 68 -21.58 15.04 46.77
CA SER A 68 -22.07 16.28 46.17
C SER A 68 -21.75 17.59 46.91
N SER A 69 -22.14 18.71 46.26
CA SER A 69 -22.41 20.09 46.75
C SER A 69 -21.24 21.08 46.64
N ARG A 70 -21.31 22.23 45.93
CA ARG A 70 -22.23 23.40 45.84
C ARG A 70 -21.79 24.53 46.78
N ASN A 71 -21.61 25.74 46.20
CA ASN A 71 -21.42 27.07 46.80
C ASN A 71 -20.07 27.32 47.52
N GLU A 72 -19.46 28.52 47.58
CA GLU A 72 -19.89 29.89 47.29
C GLU A 72 -18.69 30.85 47.21
N ASN A 73 -18.96 32.05 46.69
CA ASN A 73 -18.11 33.24 46.58
C ASN A 73 -17.38 33.67 47.86
N SER A 74 -16.23 34.35 47.74
CA SER A 74 -16.16 35.84 47.78
C SER A 74 -14.80 36.43 48.17
N ARG A 75 -14.48 37.57 47.51
CA ARG A 75 -13.77 38.78 48.00
C ARG A 75 -12.24 38.66 48.24
N LYS A 76 -11.37 39.62 47.89
CA LYS A 76 -11.42 41.09 47.69
C LYS A 76 -10.21 41.50 46.82
N GLU A 77 -10.40 42.29 45.76
CA GLU A 77 -10.06 43.74 45.61
C GLU A 77 -8.56 44.08 45.72
N GLN A 78 -7.89 44.39 44.60
CA GLN A 78 -7.69 45.72 43.95
C GLN A 78 -6.42 46.45 44.47
N PRO A 79 -5.74 47.28 43.64
CA PRO A 79 -6.24 48.61 43.32
C PRO A 79 -6.15 49.02 41.85
N SER A 80 -6.89 50.10 41.61
CA SER A 80 -7.31 50.76 40.39
C SER A 80 -6.50 52.02 40.09
N THR A 81 -6.55 52.48 38.84
CA THR A 81 -6.59 53.88 38.34
C THR A 81 -6.55 53.79 36.80
N SER A 82 -7.30 54.50 35.97
CA SER A 82 -8.37 55.50 36.09
C SER A 82 -9.10 55.57 34.72
N ALA A 83 -10.43 55.64 34.76
CA ALA A 83 -11.32 56.03 33.65
C ALA A 83 -11.35 57.59 33.55
N GLY A 84 -11.82 58.27 32.51
CA GLY A 84 -12.55 57.92 31.29
C GLY A 84 -13.20 59.19 30.69
N SER A 85 -13.96 59.06 29.60
CA SER A 85 -15.21 59.80 29.25
C SER A 85 -15.62 59.42 27.81
N ARG A 86 -16.62 58.55 27.58
CA ARG A 86 -18.07 58.77 27.36
C ARG A 86 -18.46 59.60 26.11
N GLY A 87 -19.18 58.95 25.19
CA GLY A 87 -19.99 59.54 24.11
C GLY A 87 -20.64 58.43 23.27
N GLY A 88 -21.98 58.29 23.30
CA GLY A 88 -22.69 57.08 22.86
C GLY A 88 -23.02 56.98 21.36
N GLY A 89 -23.54 55.81 20.98
CA GLY A 89 -24.54 55.67 19.91
C GLY A 89 -24.17 54.80 18.70
N GLY A 90 -25.00 53.79 18.44
CA GLY A 90 -25.38 53.42 17.06
C GLY A 90 -24.80 52.12 16.49
N ASP A 91 -25.71 51.27 16.02
CA ASP A 91 -25.51 50.05 15.22
C ASP A 91 -24.43 50.12 14.14
N SER A 92 -23.67 49.02 13.99
CA SER A 92 -23.19 48.49 12.71
C SER A 92 -22.61 47.09 12.91
N ALA A 93 -23.28 46.10 12.34
CA ALA A 93 -22.82 44.72 12.28
C ALA A 93 -21.51 44.64 11.47
N ASP A 94 -20.41 44.29 12.14
CA ASP A 94 -19.15 43.98 11.47
C ASP A 94 -19.07 42.47 11.21
N ALA A 95 -19.16 42.12 9.93
CA ALA A 95 -19.04 40.77 9.41
C ALA A 95 -17.55 40.36 9.46
N GLY A 96 -17.11 39.91 10.64
CA GLY A 96 -15.78 39.38 10.89
C GLY A 96 -15.54 38.02 10.23
N ASP A 97 -15.00 38.07 9.03
CA ASP A 97 -13.95 37.20 8.47
C ASP A 97 -13.84 35.77 9.04
N ASN A 98 -14.78 34.91 8.64
CA ASN A 98 -14.69 33.47 8.85
C ASN A 98 -14.02 32.79 7.64
N ALA A 99 -12.86 33.31 7.23
CA ALA A 99 -12.00 32.66 6.25
C ALA A 99 -11.46 31.34 6.83
N SER A 100 -12.22 30.28 6.57
CA SER A 100 -11.89 28.88 6.78
C SER A 100 -10.38 28.63 6.71
N LYS A 101 -9.81 28.05 7.77
CA LYS A 101 -8.49 27.37 7.77
C LYS A 101 -8.48 26.32 6.65
N ARG A 102 -8.25 26.72 5.41
CA ARG A 102 -7.79 25.82 4.35
C ARG A 102 -6.38 25.43 4.76
N GLU A 103 -6.21 24.20 5.24
CA GLU A 103 -4.91 23.55 5.39
C GLU A 103 -4.07 23.88 4.14
N ARG A 104 -3.12 24.81 4.26
CA ARG A 104 -2.13 25.08 3.21
C ARG A 104 -1.21 23.88 3.23
N TYR A 105 -1.38 22.98 2.26
CA TYR A 105 -0.39 21.94 2.00
C TYR A 105 0.84 22.61 1.40
N GLU A 106 1.77 23.03 2.26
CA GLU A 106 3.06 23.58 1.83
C GLU A 106 3.93 22.42 1.30
N ILE A 107 4.61 22.62 0.18
CA ILE A 107 5.56 21.64 -0.32
C ILE A 107 6.78 21.71 0.60
N VAL A 108 6.95 20.69 1.44
CA VAL A 108 8.10 20.62 2.35
C VAL A 108 9.36 20.28 1.55
N HIS A 109 10.30 21.22 1.51
CA HIS A 109 11.62 20.99 0.95
C HIS A 109 12.48 20.19 1.93
N THR A 110 12.55 18.87 1.73
CA THR A 110 13.28 17.96 2.62
C THR A 110 14.73 17.70 2.20
N ARG A 111 15.16 18.21 1.04
CA ARG A 111 16.56 18.13 0.61
C ARG A 111 17.40 19.11 1.45
N PRO A 112 18.41 18.63 2.19
CA PRO A 112 19.34 19.51 2.90
C PRO A 112 20.02 20.51 1.94
N SER A 113 20.19 21.76 2.38
CA SER A 113 20.71 22.86 1.56
C SER A 113 22.19 22.69 1.18
N ASP A 114 22.96 21.98 2.00
CA ASP A 114 24.37 21.64 1.80
C ASP A 114 24.59 20.55 0.73
N ILE A 115 23.57 19.74 0.43
CA ILE A 115 23.66 18.71 -0.62
C ILE A 115 23.51 19.36 -2.00
N GLN A 116 24.64 19.65 -2.66
CA GLN A 116 24.66 20.21 -4.02
C GLN A 116 24.23 19.23 -5.10
N THR A 117 24.54 17.94 -4.95
CA THR A 117 24.11 16.88 -5.87
C THR A 117 23.66 15.64 -5.12
N LYS A 118 22.62 14.99 -5.63
CA LYS A 118 22.13 13.68 -5.15
C LYS A 118 22.58 12.51 -6.05
N MET A 119 23.41 12.79 -7.06
CA MET A 119 23.83 11.79 -8.04
C MET A 119 25.02 10.98 -7.50
N GLY A 120 24.84 9.67 -7.36
CA GLY A 120 25.96 8.76 -7.05
C GLY A 120 26.83 8.44 -8.26
N SER A 121 28.03 7.90 -8.02
CA SER A 121 29.07 7.65 -9.03
C SER A 121 29.40 6.16 -9.29
N GLY A 122 29.05 5.24 -8.38
CA GLY A 122 29.47 3.83 -8.48
C GLY A 122 28.63 2.95 -9.43
N GLY A 123 29.20 1.88 -9.96
CA GLY A 123 28.51 0.91 -10.83
C GLY A 123 28.55 1.27 -12.33
N ALA A 124 28.16 0.31 -13.17
CA ALA A 124 28.24 0.44 -14.63
C ALA A 124 27.05 1.23 -15.20
N PRO A 125 27.26 2.18 -16.15
CA PRO A 125 26.18 2.95 -16.74
C PRO A 125 25.25 2.08 -17.59
N VAL A 126 23.96 2.42 -17.59
CA VAL A 126 22.94 1.76 -18.41
C VAL A 126 21.88 2.79 -18.83
N THR A 127 21.40 2.70 -20.07
CA THR A 127 20.25 3.49 -20.52
C THR A 127 18.96 2.77 -20.18
N LEU A 128 18.05 3.49 -19.52
CA LEU A 128 16.77 2.97 -19.03
C LEU A 128 15.63 3.74 -19.69
N GLN A 129 14.57 3.04 -20.05
CA GLN A 129 13.30 3.65 -20.44
C GLN A 129 12.38 3.70 -19.24
N THR A 130 11.64 4.81 -19.13
CA THR A 130 10.66 5.01 -18.06
C THR A 130 9.24 4.90 -18.61
N ASN A 131 8.25 4.93 -17.72
CA ASN A 131 6.84 5.08 -18.06
C ASN A 131 6.38 6.56 -17.98
N TYR A 132 7.31 7.48 -18.24
CA TYR A 132 7.06 8.92 -18.24
C TYR A 132 7.13 9.48 -19.66
N TYR A 133 6.34 10.51 -19.90
CA TYR A 133 6.36 11.35 -21.09
C TYR A 133 6.75 12.77 -20.69
N ARG A 134 7.59 13.43 -21.49
CA ARG A 134 7.83 14.87 -21.29
C ARG A 134 6.62 15.66 -21.74
N LEU A 135 6.27 16.67 -20.96
CA LEU A 135 5.32 17.68 -21.38
C LEU A 135 6.11 18.85 -21.94
N LEU A 136 6.15 18.93 -23.27
CA LEU A 136 6.87 19.96 -24.00
C LEU A 136 6.10 21.28 -23.86
N THR A 137 6.77 22.29 -23.32
CA THR A 137 6.23 23.64 -23.16
C THR A 137 7.12 24.64 -23.89
N LYS A 138 6.60 25.86 -24.09
CA LYS A 138 7.42 26.98 -24.59
C LYS A 138 8.52 27.32 -23.56
N PRO A 139 9.72 27.77 -23.97
CA PRO A 139 10.80 28.13 -23.03
C PRO A 139 10.42 29.16 -21.96
N THR A 140 9.50 30.07 -22.29
CA THR A 140 8.99 31.12 -21.40
C THR A 140 7.65 30.77 -20.75
N TRP A 141 7.24 29.51 -20.79
CA TRP A 141 5.94 29.07 -20.29
C TRP A 141 5.79 29.33 -18.78
N ARG A 142 4.71 30.01 -18.41
CA ARG A 142 4.35 30.37 -17.04
C ARG A 142 2.84 30.29 -16.88
N ILE A 143 2.39 30.06 -15.66
CA ILE A 143 0.97 30.12 -15.32
C ILE A 143 0.69 31.47 -14.65
N PHE A 144 -0.19 32.26 -15.26
CA PHE A 144 -0.61 33.55 -14.75
C PHE A 144 -1.93 33.40 -13.98
N GLN A 145 -1.99 33.99 -12.78
CA GLN A 145 -3.19 34.06 -11.96
C GLN A 145 -3.85 35.43 -12.09
N TYR A 146 -5.18 35.41 -12.25
CA TYR A 146 -6.05 36.57 -12.25
C TYR A 146 -7.19 36.39 -11.25
N HIS A 147 -7.72 37.51 -10.76
CA HIS A 147 -8.96 37.59 -10.01
C HIS A 147 -10.09 38.08 -10.92
N VAL A 148 -11.27 37.45 -10.84
CA VAL A 148 -12.41 37.76 -11.69
C VAL A 148 -13.59 38.21 -10.83
N ASP A 149 -14.02 39.45 -11.07
CA ASP A 149 -15.18 40.08 -10.44
C ASP A 149 -16.31 40.25 -11.47
N PHE A 150 -17.56 40.18 -11.01
CA PHE A 150 -18.76 40.41 -11.82
C PHE A 150 -19.57 41.55 -11.21
N SER A 151 -19.99 42.51 -12.04
CA SER A 151 -20.88 43.60 -11.65
C SER A 151 -22.08 43.65 -12.61
N PRO A 152 -23.32 43.40 -12.14
CA PRO A 152 -23.68 43.06 -10.76
C PRO A 152 -23.17 41.67 -10.31
N PRO A 153 -23.09 41.39 -9.00
CA PRO A 153 -22.59 40.13 -8.47
C PRO A 153 -23.46 38.93 -8.89
N ILE A 154 -22.81 37.80 -9.21
CA ILE A 154 -23.49 36.54 -9.58
C ILE A 154 -23.16 35.47 -8.55
N GLU A 155 -24.13 35.04 -7.76
CA GLU A 155 -23.90 34.03 -6.72
C GLU A 155 -23.57 32.65 -7.31
N LEU A 156 -24.31 32.23 -8.33
CA LEU A 156 -24.16 30.90 -8.94
C LEU A 156 -22.85 30.78 -9.73
N ARG A 157 -21.89 30.01 -9.19
CA ARG A 157 -20.59 29.73 -9.84
C ARG A 157 -20.72 29.21 -11.28
N ARG A 158 -21.73 28.38 -11.54
CA ARG A 158 -21.97 27.81 -12.88
C ARG A 158 -22.32 28.90 -13.90
N VAL A 159 -23.05 29.93 -13.48
CA VAL A 159 -23.43 31.07 -14.34
C VAL A 159 -22.20 31.95 -14.60
N ARG A 160 -21.42 32.27 -13.57
CA ARG A 160 -20.12 32.97 -13.72
C ARG A 160 -19.21 32.28 -14.74
N GLY A 161 -19.07 30.96 -14.63
CA GLY A 161 -18.26 30.17 -15.56
C GLY A 161 -18.82 30.14 -16.98
N GLY A 162 -20.15 30.11 -17.14
CA GLY A 162 -20.83 30.18 -18.43
C GLY A 162 -20.56 31.50 -19.16
N MET A 163 -20.75 32.64 -18.48
CA MET A 163 -20.47 33.96 -19.07
C MET A 163 -19.01 34.10 -19.47
N LEU A 164 -18.07 33.66 -18.62
CA LEU A 164 -16.65 33.73 -18.93
C LEU A 164 -16.27 32.86 -20.14
N SER A 165 -17.00 31.76 -20.37
CA SER A 165 -16.72 30.83 -21.48
C SER A 165 -17.03 31.40 -22.87
N GLU A 166 -17.91 32.39 -22.95
CA GLU A 166 -18.22 33.10 -24.21
C GLU A 166 -17.03 33.93 -24.69
N HIS A 167 -16.11 34.29 -23.79
CA HIS A 167 -14.92 35.08 -24.08
C HIS A 167 -13.64 34.23 -24.19
N ARG A 168 -13.77 32.92 -24.42
CA ARG A 168 -12.61 32.01 -24.57
C ARG A 168 -11.66 32.41 -25.69
N ALA A 169 -12.15 33.03 -26.76
CA ALA A 169 -11.30 33.51 -27.85
C ALA A 169 -10.28 34.56 -27.38
N THR A 170 -10.67 35.42 -26.44
CA THR A 170 -9.79 36.45 -25.85
C THR A 170 -8.90 35.87 -24.75
N LEU A 171 -9.45 34.97 -23.92
CA LEU A 171 -8.77 34.43 -22.74
C LEU A 171 -7.84 33.24 -23.04
N GLY A 172 -8.01 32.60 -24.20
CA GLY A 172 -7.35 31.36 -24.58
C GLY A 172 -7.74 30.18 -23.68
N GLY A 173 -6.81 29.26 -23.48
CA GLY A 173 -6.96 28.16 -22.53
C GLY A 173 -6.89 28.61 -21.09
N TYR A 174 -7.99 28.46 -20.34
CA TYR A 174 -8.04 28.86 -18.94
C TYR A 174 -8.73 27.83 -18.04
N LEU A 175 -8.44 27.96 -16.74
CA LEU A 175 -9.11 27.28 -15.64
C LEU A 175 -9.71 28.32 -14.70
N TYR A 176 -10.97 28.13 -14.32
CA TYR A 176 -11.71 29.09 -13.51
C TYR A 176 -12.40 28.39 -12.33
N ASP A 177 -12.11 28.86 -11.11
CA ASP A 177 -12.65 28.28 -9.88
C ASP A 177 -13.91 28.99 -9.35
N GLY A 178 -14.38 30.04 -10.03
CA GLY A 178 -15.47 30.91 -9.58
C GLY A 178 -14.99 32.28 -9.07
N THR A 179 -13.70 32.44 -8.80
CA THR A 179 -13.09 33.71 -8.35
C THR A 179 -11.71 33.93 -8.97
N LYS A 180 -10.90 32.89 -9.08
CA LYS A 180 -9.57 32.91 -9.67
C LYS A 180 -9.62 32.30 -11.06
N LEU A 181 -8.91 32.94 -11.98
CA LEU A 181 -8.65 32.45 -13.33
C LEU A 181 -7.16 32.17 -13.48
N PHE A 182 -6.83 31.03 -14.07
CA PHE A 182 -5.47 30.62 -14.41
C PHE A 182 -5.37 30.43 -15.91
N THR A 183 -4.33 30.96 -16.53
CA THR A 183 -4.07 30.82 -17.97
C THR A 183 -2.57 30.79 -18.24
N SER A 184 -2.18 30.17 -19.37
CA SER A 184 -0.80 30.20 -19.86
C SER A 184 -0.49 31.43 -20.73
N CYS A 185 -1.53 32.16 -21.16
CA CYS A 185 -1.39 33.36 -21.97
C CYS A 185 -1.51 34.60 -21.06
N LYS A 186 -0.47 35.44 -21.03
CA LYS A 186 -0.55 36.72 -20.31
C LYS A 186 -1.53 37.64 -21.05
N LEU A 187 -2.52 38.19 -20.35
CA LEU A 187 -3.41 39.21 -20.89
C LEU A 187 -2.59 40.50 -21.10
N SER A 188 -2.96 41.27 -22.13
CA SER A 188 -2.23 42.50 -22.50
C SER A 188 -2.29 43.56 -21.40
N GLU A 189 -3.42 43.65 -20.71
CA GLU A 189 -3.68 44.63 -19.66
C GLU A 189 -3.64 43.97 -18.28
N GLU A 190 -3.19 44.71 -17.27
CA GLU A 190 -3.28 44.25 -15.87
C GLU A 190 -4.72 44.19 -15.37
N LYS A 191 -5.62 44.99 -15.96
CA LYS A 191 -7.05 45.01 -15.65
C LYS A 191 -7.85 44.99 -16.94
N THR A 192 -8.27 43.80 -17.36
CA THR A 192 -9.14 43.63 -18.52
C THR A 192 -10.60 43.75 -18.10
N VAL A 193 -11.38 44.59 -18.78
CA VAL A 193 -12.81 44.76 -18.52
C VAL A 193 -13.60 44.27 -19.73
N ILE A 194 -14.49 43.30 -19.51
CA ILE A 194 -15.31 42.70 -20.55
C ILE A 194 -16.78 42.98 -20.24
N ARG A 195 -17.51 43.53 -21.22
CA ARG A 195 -18.97 43.69 -21.14
C ARG A 195 -19.62 42.44 -21.73
N ALA A 196 -20.43 41.76 -20.91
CA ALA A 196 -21.15 40.55 -21.28
C ALA A 196 -22.66 40.77 -21.12
N LYS A 197 -23.48 40.05 -21.89
CA LYS A 197 -24.93 40.03 -21.71
C LYS A 197 -25.40 38.65 -21.30
N SER A 198 -26.38 38.57 -20.41
CA SER A 198 -27.02 37.31 -20.04
C SER A 198 -27.93 36.83 -21.17
N LYS A 199 -28.34 35.55 -21.10
CA LYS A 199 -29.37 35.00 -21.99
C LYS A 199 -30.72 35.73 -21.89
N PHE A 200 -30.96 36.45 -20.80
CA PHE A 200 -32.15 37.25 -20.54
C PHE A 200 -31.97 38.73 -20.89
N GLY A 201 -30.80 39.12 -21.42
CA GLY A 201 -30.51 40.48 -21.88
C GLY A 201 -29.86 41.40 -20.85
N ASP A 202 -29.70 40.95 -19.60
CA ASP A 202 -29.07 41.77 -18.54
C ASP A 202 -27.59 42.01 -18.87
N SER A 203 -27.13 43.23 -18.62
CA SER A 203 -25.73 43.60 -18.87
C SER A 203 -24.87 43.38 -17.63
N TYR A 204 -23.75 42.67 -17.82
CA TYR A 204 -22.75 42.39 -16.80
C TYR A 204 -21.40 42.95 -17.22
N THR A 205 -20.65 43.44 -16.25
CA THR A 205 -19.25 43.84 -16.40
C THR A 205 -18.38 42.81 -15.68
N ILE A 206 -17.55 42.11 -16.44
CA ILE A 206 -16.56 41.16 -15.93
C ILE A 206 -15.23 41.90 -15.83
N VAL A 207 -14.65 41.97 -14.64
CA VAL A 207 -13.36 42.64 -14.39
C VAL A 207 -12.33 41.57 -14.04
N ILE A 208 -11.30 41.43 -14.88
CA ILE A 208 -10.22 40.46 -14.72
C ILE A 208 -8.95 41.22 -14.33
N LYS A 209 -8.51 41.05 -13.08
CA LYS A 209 -7.33 41.73 -12.51
C LYS A 209 -6.16 40.76 -12.40
N TYR A 210 -5.00 41.14 -12.88
CA TYR A 210 -3.77 40.38 -12.74
C TYR A 210 -3.35 40.30 -11.27
N VAL A 211 -2.94 39.12 -10.81
CA VAL A 211 -2.47 38.89 -9.44
C VAL A 211 -0.99 38.52 -9.41
N GLY A 212 -0.53 37.67 -10.33
CA GLY A 212 0.86 37.23 -10.34
C GLY A 212 1.12 35.99 -11.18
N VAL A 213 2.33 35.45 -11.06
CA VAL A 213 2.75 34.19 -11.67
C VAL A 213 2.78 33.11 -10.59
N ILE A 214 2.24 31.93 -10.89
CA ILE A 214 2.35 30.75 -10.02
C ILE A 214 3.70 30.08 -10.25
N SER A 215 4.50 29.94 -9.19
CA SER A 215 5.73 29.15 -9.25
C SER A 215 5.43 27.65 -9.37
N MET A 216 6.24 26.92 -10.13
CA MET A 216 6.16 25.46 -10.22
C MET A 216 6.57 24.75 -8.91
N THR A 217 7.14 25.48 -7.96
CA THR A 217 7.43 25.02 -6.60
C THR A 217 6.24 25.16 -5.64
N GLU A 218 5.15 25.82 -6.07
CA GLU A 218 3.96 25.97 -5.25
C GLU A 218 2.99 24.79 -5.46
N TRP A 219 2.30 24.39 -4.40
CA TRP A 219 1.25 23.37 -4.45
C TRP A 219 0.16 23.66 -5.51
N GLN A 220 -0.15 24.94 -5.72
CA GLN A 220 -1.19 25.35 -6.66
C GLN A 220 -0.85 24.94 -8.10
N SER A 221 0.44 24.95 -8.49
CA SER A 221 0.88 24.49 -9.81
C SER A 221 0.53 23.02 -10.05
N LEU A 222 0.75 22.15 -9.06
CA LEU A 222 0.41 20.73 -9.13
C LEU A 222 -1.10 20.53 -9.28
N GLN A 223 -1.91 21.31 -8.57
CA GLN A 223 -3.36 21.25 -8.70
C GLN A 223 -3.82 21.64 -10.11
N ILE A 224 -3.24 22.69 -10.69
CA ILE A 224 -3.53 23.18 -12.04
C ILE A 224 -3.14 22.11 -13.07
N LEU A 225 -1.91 21.57 -13.00
CA LEU A 225 -1.44 20.51 -13.89
C LEU A 225 -2.35 19.27 -13.84
N ASN A 226 -2.76 18.83 -12.65
CA ASN A 226 -3.68 17.70 -12.50
C ASN A 226 -5.05 17.98 -13.14
N LEU A 227 -5.54 19.22 -13.07
CA LEU A 227 -6.82 19.59 -13.66
C LEU A 227 -6.75 19.65 -15.19
N ILE A 228 -5.66 20.18 -15.75
CA ILE A 228 -5.37 20.14 -17.19
C ILE A 228 -5.34 18.69 -17.68
N LEU A 229 -4.57 17.83 -17.00
CA LEU A 229 -4.46 16.41 -17.36
C LEU A 229 -5.83 15.71 -17.29
N ARG A 230 -6.60 15.94 -16.22
CA ARG A 230 -7.94 15.35 -16.08
C ARG A 230 -8.84 15.75 -17.26
N ARG A 231 -8.84 17.04 -17.63
CA ARG A 231 -9.64 17.55 -18.73
C ARG A 231 -9.18 16.99 -20.09
N ALA A 232 -7.88 16.83 -20.29
CA ALA A 232 -7.35 16.16 -21.49
C ALA A 232 -7.79 14.69 -21.55
N MET A 233 -7.76 13.97 -20.42
CA MET A 233 -8.19 12.57 -20.32
C MET A 233 -9.71 12.38 -20.52
N GLU A 234 -10.54 13.38 -20.23
CA GLU A 234 -11.99 13.34 -20.48
C GLU A 234 -12.32 13.14 -21.98
N GLY A 235 -11.48 13.66 -22.88
CA GLY A 235 -11.63 13.46 -24.33
C GLY A 235 -11.60 11.98 -24.75
N LEU A 236 -10.89 11.13 -24.00
CA LEU A 236 -10.82 9.69 -24.24
C LEU A 236 -12.09 8.92 -23.86
N LYS A 237 -13.06 9.58 -23.21
CA LYS A 237 -14.33 9.01 -22.72
C LYS A 237 -14.13 7.78 -21.82
N LEU A 238 -13.06 7.78 -21.03
CA LEU A 238 -12.78 6.73 -20.05
C LEU A 238 -13.65 6.87 -18.79
N GLN A 239 -13.95 5.76 -18.14
CA GLN A 239 -14.72 5.73 -16.90
C GLN A 239 -13.81 5.94 -15.68
N LEU A 240 -14.13 6.92 -14.85
CA LEU A 240 -13.43 7.15 -13.60
C LEU A 240 -13.91 6.15 -12.54
N VAL A 241 -13.04 5.22 -12.15
CA VAL A 241 -13.33 4.24 -11.08
C VAL A 241 -12.37 4.50 -9.93
N GLY A 242 -12.88 5.11 -8.86
CA GLY A 242 -12.06 5.58 -7.75
C GLY A 242 -11.21 6.80 -8.14
N ARG A 243 -9.91 6.60 -8.39
CA ARG A 243 -8.97 7.68 -8.78
C ARG A 243 -8.39 7.53 -10.19
N ASN A 244 -8.64 6.39 -10.83
CA ASN A 244 -8.02 6.01 -12.10
C ASN A 244 -9.08 5.89 -13.20
N PHE A 245 -8.64 6.01 -14.44
CA PHE A 245 -9.50 5.96 -15.62
C PHE A 245 -9.42 4.59 -16.28
N TYR A 246 -10.57 4.00 -16.61
CA TYR A 246 -10.68 2.67 -17.19
C TYR A 246 -11.57 2.68 -18.43
N ASP A 247 -11.25 1.83 -19.39
CA ASP A 247 -12.02 1.66 -20.61
C ASP A 247 -12.98 0.48 -20.43
N ALA A 248 -14.26 0.80 -20.23
CA ALA A 248 -15.31 -0.22 -20.10
C ALA A 248 -15.71 -0.85 -21.45
N LEU A 249 -15.40 -0.19 -22.57
CA LEU A 249 -15.69 -0.72 -23.91
C LEU A 249 -14.64 -1.77 -24.29
N ALA A 250 -13.38 -1.53 -23.94
CA ALA A 250 -12.27 -2.47 -24.15
C ALA A 250 -12.17 -3.55 -23.06
N LYS A 251 -13.28 -3.90 -22.40
CA LYS A 251 -13.29 -4.91 -21.33
C LYS A 251 -12.93 -6.30 -21.86
N ILE A 252 -12.24 -7.06 -21.03
CA ILE A 252 -11.91 -8.48 -21.26
C ILE A 252 -12.84 -9.31 -20.38
N ASP A 253 -13.65 -10.18 -20.99
CA ASP A 253 -14.59 -11.05 -20.26
C ASP A 253 -13.93 -12.37 -19.85
N LEU A 254 -13.91 -12.65 -18.55
CA LEU A 254 -13.54 -13.94 -17.96
C LEU A 254 -14.82 -14.67 -17.53
N ARG A 255 -15.58 -15.15 -18.53
CA ARG A 255 -16.94 -15.68 -18.35
C ARG A 255 -17.00 -16.86 -17.39
N GLU A 256 -16.02 -17.77 -17.47
CA GLU A 256 -15.89 -18.96 -16.60
C GLU A 256 -15.86 -18.60 -15.10
N TYR A 257 -15.37 -17.41 -14.77
CA TYR A 257 -15.22 -16.94 -13.39
C TYR A 257 -16.17 -15.80 -13.03
N ARG A 258 -17.13 -15.44 -13.90
CA ARG A 258 -18.07 -14.32 -13.66
C ARG A 258 -17.37 -13.00 -13.38
N LEU A 259 -16.30 -12.72 -14.14
CA LEU A 259 -15.47 -11.54 -14.01
C LEU A 259 -15.28 -10.81 -15.35
N GLN A 260 -15.00 -9.53 -15.25
CA GLN A 260 -14.52 -8.68 -16.35
C GLN A 260 -13.28 -7.93 -15.88
N LEU A 261 -12.30 -7.78 -16.77
CA LEU A 261 -11.14 -6.94 -16.55
C LEU A 261 -11.26 -5.70 -17.43
N TRP A 262 -11.30 -4.54 -16.81
CA TRP A 262 -11.31 -3.27 -17.53
C TRP A 262 -9.89 -2.73 -17.58
N PRO A 263 -9.27 -2.63 -18.77
CA PRO A 263 -7.97 -1.99 -18.90
C PRO A 263 -8.10 -0.50 -18.61
N GLY A 264 -7.05 0.11 -18.11
CA GLY A 264 -7.05 1.52 -17.77
C GLY A 264 -5.68 2.07 -17.50
N TYR A 265 -5.66 3.32 -17.06
CA TYR A 265 -4.45 4.10 -16.88
C TYR A 265 -4.47 4.76 -15.51
N GLN A 266 -3.37 4.61 -14.79
CA GLN A 266 -3.04 5.43 -13.65
C GLN A 266 -2.08 6.52 -14.12
N THR A 267 -2.50 7.77 -14.01
CA THR A 267 -1.73 8.90 -14.51
C THR A 267 -1.34 9.83 -13.38
N SER A 268 -0.15 10.41 -13.43
CA SER A 268 0.25 11.49 -12.54
C SER A 268 1.15 12.48 -13.26
N ILE A 269 0.98 13.77 -12.99
CA ILE A 269 1.76 14.85 -13.59
C ILE A 269 2.46 15.65 -12.50
N ARG A 270 3.77 15.85 -12.65
CA ARG A 270 4.61 16.55 -11.67
C ARG A 270 5.77 17.26 -12.34
N GLN A 271 6.25 18.32 -11.69
CA GLN A 271 7.58 18.88 -11.96
C GLN A 271 8.64 17.90 -11.45
N HIS A 272 9.58 17.53 -12.32
CA HIS A 272 10.81 16.82 -11.98
C HIS A 272 12.00 17.78 -12.07
N GLU A 273 13.22 17.26 -11.96
CA GLU A 273 14.46 18.06 -11.85
C GLU A 273 14.63 19.07 -12.98
N LYS A 274 14.22 18.72 -14.21
CA LYS A 274 14.39 19.56 -15.42
C LYS A 274 13.06 19.84 -16.10
N ASP A 275 12.20 18.84 -16.20
CA ASP A 275 11.01 18.87 -17.04
C ASP A 275 9.73 18.61 -16.22
N ILE A 276 8.59 19.02 -16.76
CA ILE A 276 7.28 18.53 -16.31
C ILE A 276 7.06 17.17 -16.97
N LEU A 277 6.87 16.13 -16.16
CA LEU A 277 6.67 14.79 -16.68
C LEU A 277 5.27 14.25 -16.35
N LEU A 278 4.68 13.56 -17.33
CA LEU A 278 3.46 12.77 -17.17
C LEU A 278 3.85 11.30 -17.01
N CYS A 279 3.66 10.75 -15.82
CA CYS A 279 3.70 9.31 -15.61
C CYS A 279 2.38 8.69 -16.05
N ALA A 280 2.46 7.62 -16.85
CA ALA A 280 1.32 6.78 -17.19
C ALA A 280 1.66 5.32 -16.87
N GLU A 281 0.77 4.65 -16.15
CA GLU A 281 0.92 3.25 -15.77
C GLU A 281 -0.31 2.45 -16.18
N ILE A 282 -0.10 1.29 -16.79
CA ILE A 282 -1.19 0.41 -17.20
C ILE A 282 -1.80 -0.26 -15.97
N ALA A 283 -3.09 -0.05 -15.76
CA ALA A 283 -3.85 -0.61 -14.66
C ALA A 283 -4.99 -1.49 -15.19
N HIS A 284 -5.45 -2.42 -14.36
CA HIS A 284 -6.65 -3.21 -14.65
C HIS A 284 -7.61 -3.11 -13.47
N LYS A 285 -8.90 -2.89 -13.75
CA LYS A 285 -9.94 -2.98 -12.74
C LYS A 285 -10.68 -4.30 -12.89
N VAL A 286 -10.70 -5.07 -11.82
CA VAL A 286 -11.52 -6.29 -11.75
C VAL A 286 -12.96 -5.89 -11.42
N MET A 287 -13.89 -6.26 -12.28
CA MET A 287 -15.32 -6.04 -12.15
C MET A 287 -16.00 -7.41 -12.08
N ARG A 288 -16.90 -7.62 -11.12
CA ARG A 288 -17.70 -8.85 -11.11
C ARG A 288 -18.90 -8.70 -12.02
N THR A 289 -19.33 -9.80 -12.64
CA THR A 289 -20.57 -9.82 -13.42
C THR A 289 -21.80 -10.08 -12.55
N GLU A 290 -21.62 -10.74 -11.39
CA GLU A 290 -22.68 -10.85 -10.39
C GLU A 290 -23.07 -9.47 -9.84
N THR A 291 -24.34 -9.28 -9.54
CA THR A 291 -24.85 -8.10 -8.84
C THR A 291 -24.76 -8.29 -7.34
N VAL A 292 -24.89 -7.21 -6.57
CA VAL A 292 -25.02 -7.31 -5.10
C VAL A 292 -26.29 -8.06 -4.72
N TYR A 293 -27.34 -8.00 -5.53
CA TYR A 293 -28.55 -8.80 -5.36
C TYR A 293 -28.31 -10.32 -5.51
N ASP A 294 -27.42 -10.75 -6.41
CA ASP A 294 -27.05 -12.17 -6.53
C ASP A 294 -26.31 -12.68 -5.28
N ILE A 295 -25.55 -11.79 -4.62
CA ILE A 295 -24.92 -12.09 -3.32
C ILE A 295 -26.00 -12.24 -2.24
N LEU A 296 -27.01 -11.36 -2.24
CA LEU A 296 -28.13 -11.42 -1.31
C LEU A 296 -28.87 -12.77 -1.42
N LYS A 297 -29.25 -13.17 -2.64
CA LYS A 297 -29.92 -14.46 -2.89
C LYS A 297 -29.14 -15.66 -2.35
N ARG A 298 -27.83 -15.68 -2.59
CA ARG A 298 -26.96 -16.75 -2.09
C ARG A 298 -26.93 -16.80 -0.56
N CYS A 299 -26.87 -15.64 0.10
CA CYS A 299 -26.89 -15.56 1.55
C CYS A 299 -28.23 -16.06 2.11
N THR A 300 -29.35 -15.69 1.48
CA THR A 300 -30.69 -16.16 1.90
C THR A 300 -30.88 -17.66 1.74
N GLU A 301 -30.22 -18.30 0.76
CA GLU A 301 -30.30 -19.74 0.54
C GLU A 301 -29.38 -20.55 1.47
N THR A 302 -28.23 -19.97 1.88
CA THR A 302 -27.15 -20.72 2.54
C THR A 302 -27.10 -20.52 4.06
N ALA A 303 -27.52 -19.35 4.56
CA ALA A 303 -27.33 -18.95 5.95
C ALA A 303 -28.65 -18.87 6.72
N ARG A 304 -28.64 -19.33 7.97
CA ARG A 304 -29.78 -19.20 8.90
C ARG A 304 -30.01 -17.74 9.29
N ASP A 305 -28.93 -16.98 9.49
CA ASP A 305 -28.94 -15.53 9.63
C ASP A 305 -28.33 -14.91 8.36
N PHE A 306 -29.18 -14.70 7.36
CA PHE A 306 -28.75 -14.16 6.08
C PHE A 306 -28.39 -12.67 6.15
N GLU A 307 -28.95 -11.92 7.12
CA GLU A 307 -28.70 -10.49 7.21
C GLU A 307 -27.27 -10.20 7.67
N GLU A 308 -26.82 -10.88 8.73
CA GLU A 308 -25.43 -10.76 9.20
C GLU A 308 -24.44 -11.26 8.16
N GLU A 309 -24.72 -12.40 7.52
CA GLU A 309 -23.89 -12.96 6.46
C GLU A 309 -23.79 -11.99 5.26
N PHE A 310 -24.91 -11.39 4.85
CA PHE A 310 -24.93 -10.41 3.77
C PHE A 310 -24.12 -9.17 4.15
N ARG A 311 -24.34 -8.60 5.36
CA ARG A 311 -23.56 -7.46 5.87
C ARG A 311 -22.06 -7.77 5.84
N ARG A 312 -21.64 -8.94 6.32
CA ARG A 312 -20.23 -9.36 6.31
C ARG A 312 -19.64 -9.40 4.89
N ASN A 313 -20.42 -9.84 3.91
CA ASN A 313 -19.96 -9.98 2.53
C ASN A 313 -19.94 -8.66 1.75
N VAL A 314 -20.81 -7.69 2.07
CA VAL A 314 -20.97 -6.45 1.26
C VAL A 314 -20.42 -5.19 1.91
N LEU A 315 -20.35 -5.10 3.24
CA LEU A 315 -19.93 -3.88 3.91
C LEU A 315 -18.47 -3.52 3.60
N GLY A 316 -18.26 -2.26 3.20
CA GLY A 316 -16.97 -1.73 2.80
C GLY A 316 -16.58 -2.04 1.35
N LEU A 317 -17.32 -2.87 0.62
CA LEU A 317 -17.11 -3.08 -0.81
C LEU A 317 -17.35 -1.78 -1.58
N THR A 318 -16.59 -1.60 -2.66
CA THR A 318 -16.88 -0.58 -3.67
C THR A 318 -17.69 -1.22 -4.78
N VAL A 319 -18.87 -0.68 -5.04
CA VAL A 319 -19.78 -1.09 -6.11
C VAL A 319 -19.79 -0.07 -7.24
N LEU A 320 -20.02 -0.53 -8.46
CA LEU A 320 -20.30 0.27 -9.63
C LEU A 320 -21.79 0.17 -9.97
N THR A 321 -22.41 1.30 -10.31
CA THR A 321 -23.75 1.35 -10.86
C THR A 321 -23.72 1.48 -12.38
N ASP A 322 -24.25 0.49 -13.09
CA ASP A 322 -24.10 0.38 -14.55
C ASP A 322 -24.80 1.50 -15.33
N TYR A 323 -25.85 2.09 -14.77
CA TYR A 323 -26.66 3.13 -15.41
C TYR A 323 -25.98 4.50 -15.48
N ASN A 324 -24.94 4.76 -14.70
CA ASN A 324 -24.22 6.03 -14.71
C ASN A 324 -22.69 5.88 -14.54
N ASN A 325 -22.19 4.65 -14.46
CA ASN A 325 -20.79 4.29 -14.25
C ASN A 325 -20.14 4.99 -13.05
N LYS A 326 -20.92 5.26 -11.99
CA LYS A 326 -20.40 5.81 -10.73
C LYS A 326 -20.09 4.70 -9.75
N THR A 327 -19.06 4.93 -8.95
CA THR A 327 -18.70 4.02 -7.86
C THR A 327 -19.07 4.56 -6.50
N TYR A 328 -19.56 3.68 -5.64
CA TYR A 328 -19.96 3.97 -4.28
C TYR A 328 -19.37 2.95 -3.33
N ARG A 329 -19.09 3.35 -2.09
CA ARG A 329 -18.64 2.42 -1.04
C ARG A 329 -19.84 2.10 -0.17
N ILE A 330 -20.16 0.83 0.00
CA ILE A 330 -21.25 0.41 0.89
C ILE A 330 -20.78 0.64 2.33
N ASN A 331 -21.50 1.47 3.07
CA ASN A 331 -21.25 1.75 4.48
C ASN A 331 -22.23 1.01 5.38
N ASP A 332 -23.46 0.81 4.91
CA ASP A 332 -24.51 0.13 5.67
C ASP A 332 -25.53 -0.51 4.71
N VAL A 333 -26.39 -1.37 5.25
CA VAL A 333 -27.52 -2.00 4.55
C VAL A 333 -28.77 -1.82 5.39
N ASP A 334 -29.79 -1.20 4.80
CA ASP A 334 -31.10 -0.99 5.43
C ASP A 334 -32.08 -2.07 4.96
N PHE A 335 -32.37 -3.03 5.84
CA PHE A 335 -33.34 -4.10 5.60
C PHE A 335 -34.78 -3.68 5.94
N SER A 336 -34.97 -2.54 6.62
CA SER A 336 -36.31 -2.03 6.95
C SER A 336 -36.98 -1.31 5.78
N LYS A 337 -36.20 -0.92 4.76
CA LYS A 337 -36.66 -0.22 3.56
C LYS A 337 -36.47 -1.05 2.32
N ASN A 338 -37.23 -0.71 1.29
CA ASN A 338 -37.25 -1.41 0.02
C ASN A 338 -37.52 -0.42 -1.14
N PRO A 339 -37.40 -0.85 -2.42
CA PRO A 339 -37.59 0.01 -3.57
C PRO A 339 -38.94 0.74 -3.69
N THR A 340 -40.00 0.30 -3.00
CA THR A 340 -41.32 0.97 -3.06
C THR A 340 -41.38 2.22 -2.17
N LYS A 341 -40.43 2.39 -1.25
CA LYS A 341 -40.33 3.60 -0.42
C LYS A 341 -40.00 4.83 -1.26
N THR A 342 -40.52 5.98 -0.83
CA THR A 342 -40.29 7.28 -1.45
C THR A 342 -39.11 8.01 -0.83
N PHE A 343 -38.52 8.91 -1.62
CA PHE A 343 -37.54 9.87 -1.14
C PHE A 343 -37.81 11.24 -1.79
N LYS A 344 -37.35 12.29 -1.12
CA LYS A 344 -37.51 13.66 -1.62
C LYS A 344 -36.50 13.95 -2.73
N CYS A 345 -36.97 14.07 -3.96
CA CYS A 345 -36.19 14.49 -5.11
C CYS A 345 -36.55 15.94 -5.48
N LYS A 346 -35.72 16.90 -5.05
CA LYS A 346 -36.03 18.34 -5.10
C LYS A 346 -37.29 18.66 -4.31
N GLU A 347 -38.39 19.00 -4.99
CA GLU A 347 -39.70 19.33 -4.38
C GLU A 347 -40.73 18.21 -4.53
N LYS A 348 -40.39 17.10 -5.18
CA LYS A 348 -41.32 15.98 -5.40
C LYS A 348 -40.88 14.75 -4.61
N GLU A 349 -41.82 14.07 -3.98
CA GLU A 349 -41.60 12.71 -3.49
C GLU A 349 -41.76 11.71 -4.63
N VAL A 350 -40.79 10.81 -4.76
CA VAL A 350 -40.78 9.78 -5.81
C VAL A 350 -40.28 8.48 -5.21
N SER A 351 -40.88 7.35 -5.60
CA SER A 351 -40.38 6.03 -5.20
C SER A 351 -39.05 5.73 -5.88
N PHE A 352 -38.24 4.81 -5.32
CA PHE A 352 -37.02 4.39 -6.03
C PHE A 352 -37.36 3.76 -7.38
N ILE A 353 -38.41 2.93 -7.44
CA ILE A 353 -38.87 2.29 -8.69
C ILE A 353 -39.18 3.35 -9.75
N ASP A 354 -40.00 4.35 -9.41
CA ASP A 354 -40.39 5.39 -10.36
C ASP A 354 -39.21 6.24 -10.78
N TYR A 355 -38.33 6.60 -9.84
CA TYR A 355 -37.14 7.38 -10.14
C TYR A 355 -36.22 6.67 -11.14
N TYR A 356 -35.92 5.38 -10.91
CA TYR A 356 -35.03 4.62 -11.80
C TYR A 356 -35.69 4.37 -13.17
N TYR A 357 -37.01 4.20 -13.21
CA TYR A 357 -37.74 4.05 -14.47
C TYR A 357 -37.82 5.36 -15.26
N GLN A 358 -38.16 6.48 -14.62
CA GLN A 358 -38.30 7.77 -15.28
C GLN A 358 -36.94 8.33 -15.75
N LYS A 359 -35.89 8.16 -14.96
CA LYS A 359 -34.58 8.78 -15.23
C LYS A 359 -33.66 7.93 -16.09
N TYR A 360 -33.68 6.60 -15.91
CA TYR A 360 -32.75 5.68 -16.57
C TYR A 360 -33.45 4.60 -17.39
N HIS A 361 -34.80 4.57 -17.40
CA HIS A 361 -35.60 3.54 -18.09
C HIS A 361 -35.30 2.12 -17.60
N ILE A 362 -35.03 1.97 -16.30
CA ILE A 362 -34.72 0.68 -15.68
C ILE A 362 -35.88 0.22 -14.80
N ARG A 363 -36.33 -1.02 -15.01
CA ARG A 363 -37.33 -1.68 -14.16
C ARG A 363 -36.63 -2.49 -13.07
N ILE A 364 -36.96 -2.21 -11.81
CA ILE A 364 -36.50 -3.00 -10.66
C ILE A 364 -37.37 -4.26 -10.56
N ARG A 365 -36.75 -5.44 -10.54
CA ARG A 365 -37.47 -6.72 -10.56
C ARG A 365 -37.95 -7.12 -9.17
N ASP A 366 -37.09 -7.04 -8.17
CA ASP A 366 -37.45 -7.38 -6.79
C ASP A 366 -37.78 -6.12 -5.99
N GLN A 367 -39.06 -5.96 -5.65
CA GLN A 367 -39.55 -4.82 -4.88
C GLN A 367 -39.35 -4.95 -3.37
N LYS A 368 -38.92 -6.13 -2.88
CA LYS A 368 -38.69 -6.42 -1.46
C LYS A 368 -37.21 -6.42 -1.07
N GLN A 369 -36.30 -6.27 -2.04
CA GLN A 369 -34.87 -6.23 -1.74
C GLN A 369 -34.50 -5.07 -0.80
N PRO A 370 -33.51 -5.24 0.08
CA PRO A 370 -33.04 -4.19 0.99
C PRO A 370 -32.35 -3.06 0.21
N LEU A 371 -32.06 -1.96 0.89
CA LEU A 371 -31.38 -0.81 0.31
C LEU A 371 -29.92 -0.72 0.80
N LEU A 372 -29.01 -0.35 -0.10
CA LEU A 372 -27.60 -0.12 0.24
C LEU A 372 -27.39 1.35 0.59
N ILE A 373 -26.68 1.63 1.68
CA ILE A 373 -26.36 3.00 2.11
C ILE A 373 -24.88 3.27 1.84
N SER A 374 -24.61 4.35 1.10
CA SER A 374 -23.28 4.90 0.87
C SER A 374 -23.23 6.32 1.44
N LYS A 375 -22.34 6.56 2.39
CA LYS A 375 -22.10 7.89 2.97
C LYS A 375 -20.98 8.57 2.17
N ALA A 376 -21.15 9.85 1.83
CA ALA A 376 -20.10 10.63 1.19
C ALA A 376 -18.84 10.69 2.09
N LYS A 377 -17.64 10.76 1.48
CA LYS A 377 -16.36 10.84 2.23
C LYS A 377 -16.33 12.09 3.14
N ASP A 378 -15.62 12.02 4.25
CA ASP A 378 -15.48 13.08 5.28
C ASP A 378 -15.12 14.48 4.73
N ARG A 379 -14.48 14.58 3.55
CA ARG A 379 -14.23 15.87 2.87
C ARG A 379 -15.50 16.57 2.37
N ALA A 380 -16.56 15.84 2.05
CA ALA A 380 -17.87 16.41 1.68
C ALA A 380 -18.66 16.88 2.92
N MET A 381 -18.50 16.20 4.06
CA MET A 381 -19.11 16.62 5.34
C MET A 381 -18.58 17.97 5.82
N ARG A 382 -17.28 18.28 5.61
CA ARG A 382 -16.72 19.62 5.90
C ARG A 382 -17.32 20.75 5.05
N GLY A 383 -17.97 20.41 3.93
CA GLY A 383 -18.67 21.37 3.06
C GLY A 383 -20.19 21.42 3.30
N GLY A 384 -20.69 20.88 4.42
CA GLY A 384 -22.11 20.95 4.81
C GLY A 384 -23.04 19.97 4.09
N SER A 385 -22.54 19.08 3.24
CA SER A 385 -23.35 18.06 2.56
C SER A 385 -23.20 16.70 3.25
N SER A 386 -24.18 16.35 4.09
CA SER A 386 -24.37 14.99 4.63
C SER A 386 -25.16 14.14 3.63
N ASP A 387 -24.69 14.06 2.38
CA ASP A 387 -25.42 13.34 1.33
C ASP A 387 -25.32 11.83 1.57
N ILE A 388 -26.35 11.28 2.19
CA ILE A 388 -26.59 9.85 2.26
C ILE A 388 -27.12 9.40 0.90
N ILE A 389 -26.37 8.52 0.23
CA ILE A 389 -26.76 7.97 -1.06
C ILE A 389 -27.32 6.58 -0.84
N ILE A 390 -28.52 6.34 -1.37
CA ILE A 390 -29.24 5.07 -1.27
C ILE A 390 -29.23 4.39 -2.63
N LEU A 391 -28.82 3.13 -2.68
CA LEU A 391 -28.64 2.35 -3.91
C LEU A 391 -29.43 1.03 -3.85
N ILE A 392 -29.79 0.52 -5.02
CA ILE A 392 -30.51 -0.74 -5.19
C ILE A 392 -29.50 -1.87 -5.45
N PRO A 393 -29.48 -2.97 -4.66
CA PRO A 393 -28.58 -4.10 -4.85
C PRO A 393 -28.57 -4.67 -6.27
N GLU A 394 -29.74 -4.76 -6.90
CA GLU A 394 -29.91 -5.27 -8.27
C GLU A 394 -29.16 -4.45 -9.33
N LEU A 395 -28.95 -3.16 -9.08
CA LEU A 395 -28.33 -2.23 -10.01
C LEU A 395 -26.85 -1.95 -9.69
N CYS A 396 -26.28 -2.71 -8.75
CA CYS A 396 -24.92 -2.54 -8.26
C CYS A 396 -24.08 -3.78 -8.52
N ARG A 397 -22.91 -3.61 -9.14
CA ARG A 397 -21.91 -4.68 -9.31
C ARG A 397 -20.70 -4.44 -8.40
N PRO A 398 -20.31 -5.40 -7.54
CA PRO A 398 -19.13 -5.27 -6.72
C PRO A 398 -17.85 -5.26 -7.57
N THR A 399 -16.86 -4.51 -7.11
CA THR A 399 -15.53 -4.43 -7.73
C THR A 399 -14.49 -5.17 -6.90
N GLY A 400 -13.42 -5.65 -7.54
CA GLY A 400 -12.35 -6.40 -6.91
C GLY A 400 -12.67 -7.88 -6.66
N LEU A 401 -11.72 -8.57 -6.03
CA LEU A 401 -11.79 -10.01 -5.74
C LEU A 401 -12.11 -10.27 -4.27
N THR A 402 -12.93 -11.29 -3.99
CA THR A 402 -13.05 -11.86 -2.63
C THR A 402 -11.81 -12.67 -2.26
N ASP A 403 -11.66 -12.99 -0.98
CA ASP A 403 -10.58 -13.87 -0.52
C ASP A 403 -10.70 -15.30 -1.09
N THR A 404 -11.92 -15.79 -1.28
CA THR A 404 -12.19 -17.07 -1.95
C THR A 404 -11.77 -17.07 -3.42
N MET A 405 -11.94 -15.95 -4.12
CA MET A 405 -11.49 -15.80 -5.49
C MET A 405 -9.96 -15.69 -5.56
N ARG A 406 -9.34 -14.96 -4.61
CA ARG A 406 -7.88 -14.84 -4.52
C ARG A 406 -7.19 -16.18 -4.23
N SER A 407 -7.84 -17.06 -3.47
CA SER A 407 -7.31 -18.40 -3.17
C SER A 407 -7.50 -19.40 -4.32
N ASN A 408 -8.36 -19.10 -5.31
CA ASN A 408 -8.53 -19.92 -6.49
C ASN A 408 -7.35 -19.71 -7.47
N PHE A 409 -6.45 -20.69 -7.52
CA PHE A 409 -5.25 -20.64 -8.37
C PHE A 409 -5.55 -20.58 -9.86
N GLN A 410 -6.60 -21.27 -10.33
CA GLN A 410 -6.96 -21.28 -11.76
C GLN A 410 -7.43 -19.89 -12.20
N LEU A 411 -8.31 -19.26 -11.41
CA LEU A 411 -8.74 -17.89 -11.64
C LEU A 411 -7.54 -16.91 -11.62
N MET A 412 -6.68 -16.99 -10.61
CA MET A 412 -5.53 -16.10 -10.52
C MET A 412 -4.55 -16.29 -11.68
N ARG A 413 -4.43 -17.51 -12.22
CA ARG A 413 -3.64 -17.79 -13.43
C ARG A 413 -4.26 -17.18 -14.68
N ALA A 414 -5.55 -17.42 -14.93
CA ALA A 414 -6.26 -16.82 -16.06
C ALA A 414 -6.23 -15.28 -16.03
N MET A 415 -6.35 -14.69 -14.84
CA MET A 415 -6.18 -13.25 -14.65
C MET A 415 -4.74 -12.79 -14.90
N ALA A 416 -3.75 -13.57 -14.46
CA ALA A 416 -2.34 -13.26 -14.65
C ALA A 416 -1.97 -13.19 -16.14
N ASP A 417 -2.57 -14.01 -17.00
CA ASP A 417 -2.31 -13.99 -18.44
C ASP A 417 -2.67 -12.65 -19.10
N HIS A 418 -3.62 -11.91 -18.52
CA HIS A 418 -4.01 -10.57 -18.99
C HIS A 418 -3.34 -9.42 -18.22
N THR A 419 -3.02 -9.62 -16.93
CA THR A 419 -2.54 -8.57 -16.03
C THR A 419 -1.02 -8.54 -15.86
N ARG A 420 -0.34 -9.69 -16.00
CA ARG A 420 1.13 -9.77 -15.99
C ARG A 420 1.64 -9.60 -17.41
N MET A 421 2.30 -8.47 -17.64
CA MET A 421 2.86 -8.15 -18.94
C MET A 421 4.37 -8.06 -18.84
N ASN A 422 5.04 -8.63 -19.84
CA ASN A 422 6.47 -8.41 -20.07
C ASN A 422 6.73 -6.92 -20.36
N PRO A 423 7.93 -6.41 -20.07
CA PRO A 423 8.28 -5.00 -20.27
C PRO A 423 7.98 -4.48 -21.69
N ASP A 424 8.30 -5.25 -22.73
CA ASP A 424 8.09 -4.83 -24.13
C ASP A 424 6.60 -4.58 -24.43
N ARG A 425 5.74 -5.53 -24.06
CA ARG A 425 4.28 -5.38 -24.21
C ARG A 425 3.73 -4.20 -23.41
N ARG A 426 4.33 -3.92 -22.25
CA ARG A 426 3.94 -2.78 -21.42
C ARG A 426 4.30 -1.46 -22.11
N ILE A 427 5.49 -1.37 -22.70
CA ILE A 427 5.94 -0.21 -23.49
C ILE A 427 5.01 -0.01 -24.69
N ASP A 428 4.65 -1.08 -25.41
CA ASP A 428 3.74 -0.99 -26.57
C ASP A 428 2.36 -0.46 -26.17
N ARG A 429 1.80 -0.95 -25.05
CA ARG A 429 0.52 -0.42 -24.54
C ARG A 429 0.61 1.05 -24.12
N LEU A 430 1.74 1.47 -23.54
CA LEU A 430 1.98 2.88 -23.21
C LEU A 430 2.03 3.73 -24.48
N ARG A 431 2.69 3.26 -25.55
CA ARG A 431 2.74 3.94 -26.85
C ARG A 431 1.35 4.06 -27.48
N ILE A 432 0.55 2.99 -27.46
CA ILE A 432 -0.84 3.01 -27.94
C ILE A 432 -1.68 4.04 -27.15
N PHE A 433 -1.51 4.09 -25.83
CA PHE A 433 -2.19 5.09 -25.00
C PHE A 433 -1.83 6.52 -25.42
N ASN A 434 -0.53 6.80 -25.57
CA ASN A 434 -0.05 8.11 -25.97
C ASN A 434 -0.57 8.48 -27.36
N GLN A 435 -0.52 7.54 -28.31
CA GLN A 435 -1.06 7.71 -29.66
C GLN A 435 -2.56 8.04 -29.62
N ARG A 436 -3.36 7.29 -28.86
CA ARG A 436 -4.80 7.55 -28.73
C ARG A 436 -5.06 8.94 -28.15
N LEU A 437 -4.29 9.37 -27.15
CA LEU A 437 -4.41 10.71 -26.55
C LEU A 437 -4.06 11.81 -27.56
N GLN A 438 -3.03 11.61 -28.38
CA GLN A 438 -2.61 12.56 -29.42
C GLN A 438 -3.50 12.54 -30.68
N GLN A 439 -4.28 11.48 -30.92
CA GLN A 439 -5.23 11.40 -32.03
C GLN A 439 -6.63 11.91 -31.64
N THR A 440 -6.90 12.07 -30.35
CA THR A 440 -8.19 12.56 -29.87
C THR A 440 -8.19 14.09 -29.86
N GLU A 441 -8.87 14.69 -30.84
CA GLU A 441 -8.91 16.15 -31.02
C GLU A 441 -9.28 16.91 -29.74
N ALA A 442 -10.32 16.46 -29.03
CA ALA A 442 -10.75 17.07 -27.78
C ALA A 442 -9.66 17.06 -26.68
N SER A 443 -8.82 16.01 -26.65
CA SER A 443 -7.71 15.89 -25.69
C SER A 443 -6.54 16.79 -26.08
N VAL A 444 -6.18 16.80 -27.37
CA VAL A 444 -5.09 17.62 -27.92
C VAL A 444 -5.42 19.11 -27.80
N GLN A 445 -6.66 19.50 -28.06
CA GLN A 445 -7.09 20.89 -27.94
C GLN A 445 -6.86 21.41 -26.51
N VAL A 446 -7.13 20.61 -25.48
CA VAL A 446 -6.88 21.00 -24.08
C VAL A 446 -5.39 21.24 -23.81
N LEU A 447 -4.49 20.43 -24.37
CA LEU A 447 -3.06 20.64 -24.21
C LEU A 447 -2.57 21.87 -24.99
N ASN A 448 -3.04 22.03 -26.24
CA ASN A 448 -2.71 23.17 -27.09
C ASN A 448 -3.17 24.50 -26.49
N ASP A 449 -4.38 24.53 -25.92
CA ASP A 449 -4.93 25.67 -25.19
C ASP A 449 -4.01 26.16 -24.07
N TRP A 450 -3.27 25.23 -23.46
CA TRP A 450 -2.29 25.50 -22.41
C TRP A 450 -0.86 25.67 -22.95
N ASN A 451 -0.67 25.74 -24.27
CA ASN A 451 0.63 25.79 -24.92
C ASN A 451 1.55 24.63 -24.52
N MET A 452 0.97 23.43 -24.37
CA MET A 452 1.67 22.20 -24.00
C MET A 452 1.49 21.16 -25.11
N ALA A 453 2.50 20.33 -25.33
CA ALA A 453 2.42 19.14 -26.16
C ALA A 453 2.99 17.93 -25.43
N LEU A 454 2.39 16.77 -25.60
CA LEU A 454 2.92 15.54 -25.01
C LEU A 454 3.96 14.92 -25.94
N ASP A 455 5.14 14.62 -25.42
CA ASP A 455 6.19 13.94 -26.18
C ASP A 455 5.69 12.55 -26.63
N ARG A 456 6.05 12.15 -27.85
CA ARG A 456 5.71 10.84 -28.41
C ARG A 456 6.55 9.74 -27.80
N HIS A 457 7.76 10.08 -27.38
CA HIS A 457 8.71 9.12 -26.85
C HIS A 457 8.62 9.04 -25.32
N LEU A 458 8.88 7.85 -24.81
CA LEU A 458 9.09 7.66 -23.38
C LEU A 458 10.41 8.31 -22.97
N VAL A 459 10.45 8.85 -21.75
CA VAL A 459 11.67 9.46 -21.21
C VAL A 459 12.72 8.38 -21.01
N GLU A 460 13.90 8.64 -21.57
CA GLU A 460 15.12 7.87 -21.34
C GLU A 460 15.94 8.49 -20.22
N LEU A 461 16.47 7.64 -19.35
CA LEU A 461 17.32 8.02 -18.22
C LEU A 461 18.61 7.20 -18.25
N ASN A 462 19.71 7.82 -17.84
CA ASN A 462 20.95 7.12 -17.60
C ASN A 462 20.96 6.63 -16.15
N GLY A 463 20.83 5.32 -15.97
CA GLY A 463 20.96 4.62 -14.70
C GLY A 463 22.34 4.01 -14.52
N ARG A 464 22.51 3.29 -13.41
CA ARG A 464 23.72 2.51 -13.10
C ARG A 464 23.34 1.15 -12.51
N VAL A 465 24.02 0.09 -12.94
CA VAL A 465 23.95 -1.24 -12.33
C VAL A 465 25.06 -1.35 -11.29
N LEU A 466 24.69 -1.53 -10.03
CA LEU A 466 25.66 -1.69 -8.94
C LEU A 466 26.28 -3.08 -8.97
N GLU A 467 27.53 -3.17 -8.52
CA GLU A 467 28.24 -4.44 -8.42
C GLU A 467 27.53 -5.41 -7.46
N PRO A 468 27.43 -6.72 -7.82
CA PRO A 468 26.88 -7.73 -6.94
C PRO A 468 27.58 -7.75 -5.59
N GLN A 469 26.80 -7.72 -4.52
CA GLN A 469 27.32 -7.74 -3.16
C GLN A 469 27.83 -9.14 -2.77
N ARG A 470 28.76 -9.17 -1.81
CA ARG A 470 29.31 -10.40 -1.23
C ARG A 470 28.50 -10.80 -0.01
N ILE A 471 28.02 -12.04 -0.03
CA ILE A 471 27.27 -12.68 1.05
C ILE A 471 28.24 -13.44 1.92
N VAL A 472 28.22 -13.17 3.23
CA VAL A 472 29.12 -13.73 4.23
C VAL A 472 28.41 -14.84 5.01
N PHE A 473 29.04 -16.00 5.07
CA PHE A 473 28.59 -17.21 5.76
C PHE A 473 29.47 -17.53 6.98
N SER A 474 29.30 -18.71 7.58
CA SER A 474 30.16 -19.20 8.66
C SER A 474 31.64 -19.06 8.29
N GLU A 475 32.50 -18.91 9.31
CA GLU A 475 33.96 -18.81 9.13
C GLU A 475 34.38 -17.67 8.18
N HIS A 476 33.52 -16.65 8.03
CA HIS A 476 33.71 -15.51 7.13
C HIS A 476 33.88 -15.88 5.65
N ARG A 477 33.38 -17.04 5.21
CA ARG A 477 33.39 -17.39 3.79
C ARG A 477 32.50 -16.43 3.01
N LYS A 478 32.99 -15.93 1.87
CA LYS A 478 32.30 -14.92 1.05
C LYS A 478 31.90 -15.50 -0.30
N GLU A 479 30.62 -15.39 -0.64
CA GLU A 479 30.07 -15.80 -1.93
C GLU A 479 29.47 -14.60 -2.67
N SER A 480 29.65 -14.52 -3.99
CA SER A 480 29.00 -13.46 -4.78
C SER A 480 27.52 -13.76 -4.98
N ALA A 481 26.66 -12.75 -4.78
CA ALA A 481 25.23 -12.83 -5.10
C ALA A 481 24.96 -13.05 -6.61
N GLY A 482 25.94 -12.76 -7.46
CA GLY A 482 25.85 -12.89 -8.91
C GLY A 482 24.85 -11.91 -9.56
N VAL A 483 24.71 -12.01 -10.88
CA VAL A 483 23.86 -11.09 -11.68
C VAL A 483 22.37 -11.24 -11.37
N GLN A 484 21.92 -12.45 -11.00
CA GLN A 484 20.52 -12.72 -10.64
C GLN A 484 20.17 -12.35 -9.20
N ALA A 485 21.18 -11.95 -8.40
CA ALA A 485 21.03 -11.70 -6.96
C ALA A 485 20.35 -12.86 -6.21
N ASP A 486 20.71 -14.11 -6.55
CA ASP A 486 20.19 -15.33 -5.92
C ASP A 486 21.36 -16.22 -5.47
N TRP A 487 21.50 -16.37 -4.15
CA TRP A 487 22.52 -17.19 -3.51
C TRP A 487 21.95 -18.46 -2.85
N THR A 488 20.71 -18.87 -3.19
CA THR A 488 20.04 -20.02 -2.58
C THR A 488 20.86 -21.31 -2.68
N ARG A 489 21.63 -21.48 -3.76
CA ARG A 489 22.49 -22.64 -3.96
C ARG A 489 23.62 -22.75 -2.93
N TYR A 490 24.16 -21.60 -2.48
CA TYR A 490 25.35 -21.57 -1.64
C TYR A 490 25.06 -22.02 -0.19
N PHE A 491 23.81 -21.99 0.26
CA PHE A 491 23.44 -22.58 1.57
C PHE A 491 23.70 -24.09 1.64
N ARG A 492 23.76 -24.80 0.51
CA ARG A 492 24.06 -26.24 0.52
C ARG A 492 25.54 -26.54 0.72
N GLU A 493 26.38 -25.54 0.48
CA GLU A 493 27.85 -25.66 0.44
C GLU A 493 28.51 -24.91 1.60
N ASN A 494 27.71 -24.24 2.45
CA ASN A 494 28.15 -23.34 3.49
C ASN A 494 27.35 -23.51 4.79
N GLY A 495 28.02 -23.32 5.92
CA GLY A 495 27.37 -23.13 7.20
C GLY A 495 26.67 -21.77 7.29
N LEU A 496 25.62 -21.67 8.11
CA LEU A 496 24.99 -20.38 8.42
C LEU A 496 25.96 -19.47 9.19
N PHE A 497 25.85 -18.15 8.99
CA PHE A 497 26.75 -17.16 9.59
C PHE A 497 26.89 -17.31 11.12
N THR A 498 25.76 -17.43 11.83
CA THR A 498 25.73 -17.84 13.23
C THR A 498 24.67 -18.92 13.45
N THR A 499 24.96 -19.84 14.36
CA THR A 499 24.06 -20.92 14.79
C THR A 499 24.18 -21.13 16.30
N PRO A 500 23.15 -21.66 16.97
CA PRO A 500 23.26 -22.02 18.38
C PRO A 500 24.33 -23.10 18.57
N SER A 501 25.32 -22.84 19.43
CA SER A 501 26.42 -23.78 19.71
C SER A 501 25.93 -25.15 20.22
N ARG A 502 24.84 -25.16 21.00
CA ARG A 502 24.19 -26.40 21.45
C ARG A 502 23.22 -26.99 20.43
N GLY A 503 22.84 -26.24 19.40
CA GLY A 503 21.80 -26.63 18.45
C GLY A 503 20.38 -26.47 18.99
N LEU A 504 19.43 -27.07 18.25
CA LEU A 504 18.04 -27.21 18.65
C LEU A 504 17.83 -28.59 19.29
N GLU A 505 17.94 -28.65 20.62
CA GLU A 505 17.91 -29.90 21.39
C GLU A 505 16.53 -30.15 22.02
N ARG A 506 15.91 -29.12 22.59
CA ARG A 506 14.60 -29.21 23.24
C ARG A 506 13.53 -28.55 22.39
N TRP A 507 12.82 -29.34 21.60
CA TRP A 507 11.72 -28.83 20.78
C TRP A 507 10.67 -29.91 20.53
N SER A 508 9.45 -29.45 20.23
CA SER A 508 8.30 -30.33 20.06
C SER A 508 7.67 -30.13 18.69
N VAL A 509 7.11 -31.21 18.16
CA VAL A 509 6.29 -31.21 16.94
C VAL A 509 4.87 -31.63 17.29
N ILE A 510 3.89 -30.82 16.88
CA ILE A 510 2.46 -31.07 17.08
C ILE A 510 1.83 -31.35 15.72
N ALA A 511 1.17 -32.49 15.57
CA ALA A 511 0.44 -32.87 14.36
C ALA A 511 -0.76 -33.74 14.71
N THR A 512 -1.63 -34.00 13.73
CA THR A 512 -2.69 -35.01 13.88
C THR A 512 -2.16 -36.41 13.57
N ASN A 513 -2.76 -37.44 14.19
CA ASN A 513 -2.44 -38.85 13.95
C ASN A 513 -2.43 -39.22 12.45
N ARG A 514 -3.40 -38.67 11.70
CA ARG A 514 -3.55 -38.87 10.26
C ARG A 514 -2.33 -38.42 9.45
N ASN A 515 -1.59 -37.42 9.94
CA ASN A 515 -0.50 -36.75 9.22
C ASN A 515 0.88 -37.13 9.77
N SER A 516 0.96 -38.19 10.58
CA SER A 516 2.20 -38.64 11.24
C SER A 516 3.30 -39.03 10.25
N ARG A 517 2.94 -39.65 9.12
CA ARG A 517 3.90 -40.03 8.07
C ARG A 517 4.53 -38.81 7.41
N GLU A 518 3.72 -37.84 6.99
CA GLU A 518 4.20 -36.60 6.38
C GLU A 518 5.05 -35.79 7.36
N LEU A 519 4.67 -35.77 8.64
CA LEU A 519 5.47 -35.13 9.68
C LEU A 519 6.87 -35.73 9.78
N ARG A 520 6.97 -37.06 9.95
CA ARG A 520 8.26 -37.74 10.14
C ARG A 520 9.17 -37.54 8.93
N ASN A 521 8.64 -37.72 7.72
CA ASN A 521 9.38 -37.48 6.48
C ASN A 521 9.89 -36.03 6.39
N PHE A 522 9.07 -35.06 6.80
CA PHE A 522 9.47 -33.65 6.82
C PHE A 522 10.54 -33.38 7.88
N VAL A 523 10.40 -33.91 9.10
CA VAL A 523 11.37 -33.75 10.19
C VAL A 523 12.73 -34.34 9.81
N GLU A 524 12.77 -35.51 9.17
CA GLU A 524 14.02 -36.10 8.67
C GLU A 524 14.68 -35.22 7.60
N SER A 525 13.88 -34.71 6.67
CA SER A 525 14.35 -33.78 5.63
C SER A 525 14.87 -32.47 6.24
N LEU A 526 14.21 -31.97 7.29
CA LEU A 526 14.59 -30.77 8.03
C LEU A 526 15.93 -30.96 8.74
N ILE A 527 16.10 -32.06 9.49
CA ILE A 527 17.34 -32.38 10.19
C ILE A 527 18.49 -32.53 9.19
N ARG A 528 18.27 -33.23 8.07
CA ARG A 528 19.27 -33.39 7.01
C ARG A 528 19.66 -32.05 6.38
N ALA A 529 18.68 -31.21 6.06
CA ALA A 529 18.93 -29.89 5.47
C ALA A 529 19.69 -28.97 6.43
N ALA A 530 19.30 -28.94 7.71
CA ALA A 530 19.97 -28.16 8.74
C ALA A 530 21.42 -28.62 8.96
N GLY A 531 21.66 -29.93 8.98
CA GLY A 531 23.02 -30.49 9.08
C GLY A 531 23.94 -30.04 7.94
N GLY A 532 23.43 -29.96 6.71
CA GLY A 532 24.18 -29.42 5.56
C GLY A 532 24.55 -27.94 5.71
N MET A 533 23.80 -27.18 6.50
CA MET A 533 24.06 -25.78 6.84
C MET A 533 24.76 -25.59 8.19
N GLN A 534 25.38 -26.66 8.72
CA GLN A 534 26.07 -26.68 10.02
C GLN A 534 25.18 -26.25 11.20
N MET A 535 23.87 -26.47 11.10
CA MET A 535 22.90 -26.23 12.16
C MET A 535 22.47 -27.58 12.76
N ARG A 536 22.87 -27.85 14.00
CA ARG A 536 22.52 -29.09 14.70
C ARG A 536 21.06 -29.05 15.16
N ILE A 537 20.27 -30.02 14.73
CA ILE A 537 18.88 -30.23 15.16
C ILE A 537 18.73 -31.67 15.67
N SER A 538 18.33 -31.83 16.92
CA SER A 538 18.03 -33.14 17.53
C SER A 538 16.63 -33.62 17.14
N ARG A 539 16.31 -34.90 17.35
CA ARG A 539 14.94 -35.40 17.12
C ARG A 539 13.95 -34.72 18.08
N PRO A 540 12.80 -34.23 17.60
CA PRO A 540 11.81 -33.55 18.42
C PRO A 540 11.00 -34.52 19.27
N ARG A 541 10.31 -33.99 20.28
CA ARG A 541 9.19 -34.68 20.93
C ARG A 541 7.96 -34.65 20.03
N GLU A 542 7.45 -35.82 19.64
CA GLU A 542 6.22 -35.95 18.87
C GLU A 542 4.98 -35.89 19.77
N ILE A 543 4.04 -35.00 19.45
CA ILE A 543 2.73 -34.91 20.10
C ILE A 543 1.65 -35.05 19.03
N MET A 544 0.95 -36.18 19.09
CA MET A 544 -0.07 -36.53 18.12
C MET A 544 -1.47 -36.26 18.66
N LEU A 545 -2.24 -35.49 17.90
CA LEU A 545 -3.61 -35.11 18.19
C LEU A 545 -4.59 -36.05 17.49
N TYR A 546 -5.72 -36.31 18.13
CA TYR A 546 -6.82 -37.07 17.53
C TYR A 546 -7.61 -36.26 16.50
N ASP A 547 -7.76 -34.95 16.72
CA ASP A 547 -8.48 -34.04 15.84
C ASP A 547 -7.63 -32.80 15.47
N ASP A 548 -8.13 -31.99 14.53
CA ASP A 548 -7.48 -30.76 14.07
C ASP A 548 -8.13 -29.48 14.63
N ARG A 549 -8.92 -29.57 15.71
CA ARG A 549 -9.62 -28.43 16.31
C ARG A 549 -8.63 -27.44 16.92
N ASN A 550 -8.97 -26.15 16.90
CA ASN A 550 -8.13 -25.08 17.44
C ASN A 550 -7.77 -25.33 18.91
N HIS A 551 -8.75 -25.74 19.71
CA HIS A 551 -8.56 -26.07 21.13
C HIS A 551 -7.48 -27.14 21.36
N SER A 552 -7.48 -28.21 20.56
CA SER A 552 -6.54 -29.33 20.70
C SER A 552 -5.09 -28.90 20.46
N TYR A 553 -4.84 -28.04 19.47
CA TYR A 553 -3.51 -27.44 19.26
C TYR A 553 -3.10 -26.55 20.43
N ILE A 554 -3.99 -25.71 20.94
CA ILE A 554 -3.70 -24.79 22.06
C ILE A 554 -3.38 -25.57 23.33
N GLN A 555 -4.16 -26.60 23.64
CA GLN A 555 -3.96 -27.46 24.81
C GLN A 555 -2.61 -28.18 24.71
N ALA A 556 -2.30 -28.77 23.55
CA ALA A 556 -1.01 -29.42 23.34
C ALA A 556 0.17 -28.45 23.46
N MET A 557 0.04 -27.22 22.97
CA MET A 557 1.05 -26.17 23.14
C MET A 557 1.21 -25.76 24.61
N GLU A 558 0.12 -25.68 25.36
CA GLU A 558 0.14 -25.42 26.80
C GLU A 558 0.91 -26.53 27.53
N ASP A 559 0.62 -27.78 27.22
CA ASP A 559 1.31 -28.92 27.82
C ASP A 559 2.79 -28.98 27.43
N CYS A 560 3.13 -28.63 26.19
CA CYS A 560 4.52 -28.47 25.75
C CYS A 560 5.25 -27.39 26.55
N SER A 561 4.58 -26.28 26.85
CA SER A 561 5.22 -25.11 27.46
C SER A 561 5.83 -25.41 28.82
N ARG A 562 5.31 -26.41 29.54
CA ARG A 562 5.85 -26.89 30.83
C ARG A 562 7.23 -27.55 30.72
N GLN A 563 7.73 -27.80 29.51
CA GLN A 563 9.03 -28.44 29.27
C GLN A 563 10.09 -27.47 28.74
N ASP A 564 9.80 -26.17 28.75
CA ASP A 564 10.67 -25.11 28.26
C ASP A 564 11.30 -25.41 26.88
N PRO A 565 10.46 -25.68 25.85
CA PRO A 565 10.95 -25.94 24.50
C PRO A 565 11.55 -24.66 23.89
N GLN A 566 12.68 -24.80 23.20
CA GLN A 566 13.29 -23.75 22.38
C GLN A 566 12.38 -23.36 21.20
N LEU A 567 11.59 -24.30 20.69
CA LEU A 567 10.66 -24.08 19.59
C LEU A 567 9.53 -25.13 19.59
N ILE A 568 8.35 -24.72 19.11
CA ILE A 568 7.25 -25.65 18.79
C ILE A 568 6.92 -25.54 17.30
N LEU A 569 6.91 -26.68 16.61
CA LEU A 569 6.49 -26.77 15.21
C LEU A 569 5.10 -27.43 15.11
N CYS A 570 4.15 -26.74 14.50
CA CYS A 570 2.78 -27.24 14.28
C CYS A 570 2.56 -27.58 12.80
N LEU A 571 2.28 -28.85 12.51
CA LEU A 571 1.83 -29.31 11.19
C LEU A 571 0.31 -29.19 11.11
N VAL A 572 -0.18 -28.29 10.26
CA VAL A 572 -1.62 -28.01 10.10
C VAL A 572 -2.16 -28.59 8.79
N PRO A 573 -3.41 -29.08 8.74
CA PRO A 573 -3.96 -29.71 7.54
C PRO A 573 -4.19 -28.73 6.38
N ASN A 574 -4.58 -27.48 6.70
CA ASN A 574 -4.96 -26.47 5.72
C ASN A 574 -4.58 -25.05 6.17
N ASN A 575 -4.77 -24.08 5.28
CA ASN A 575 -4.49 -22.66 5.54
C ASN A 575 -5.65 -21.98 6.29
N ASN A 576 -5.99 -22.50 7.47
CA ASN A 576 -7.02 -21.91 8.33
C ASN A 576 -6.41 -20.74 9.13
N ALA A 577 -6.88 -19.53 8.84
CA ALA A 577 -6.38 -18.29 9.45
C ALA A 577 -6.68 -18.20 10.96
N GLU A 578 -7.81 -18.74 11.42
CA GLU A 578 -8.18 -18.74 12.83
C GLU A 578 -7.25 -19.65 13.63
N ARG A 579 -7.01 -20.88 13.15
CA ARG A 579 -6.07 -21.82 13.77
C ARG A 579 -4.67 -21.21 13.86
N TYR A 580 -4.19 -20.63 12.76
CA TYR A 580 -2.89 -19.96 12.71
C TYR A 580 -2.80 -18.82 13.73
N SER A 581 -3.83 -17.97 13.79
CA SER A 581 -3.88 -16.83 14.73
C SER A 581 -3.88 -17.30 16.18
N SER A 582 -4.61 -18.36 16.50
CA SER A 582 -4.65 -18.95 17.85
C SER A 582 -3.30 -19.56 18.27
N ILE A 583 -2.64 -20.30 17.38
CA ILE A 583 -1.28 -20.82 17.61
C ILE A 583 -0.30 -19.66 17.86
N LYS A 584 -0.38 -18.59 17.07
CA LYS A 584 0.49 -17.41 17.22
C LYS A 584 0.21 -16.62 18.49
N LYS A 585 -1.06 -16.44 18.85
CA LYS A 585 -1.45 -15.80 20.12
C LYS A 585 -0.86 -16.58 21.30
N LYS A 586 -1.04 -17.91 21.31
CA LYS A 586 -0.54 -18.77 22.38
C LYS A 586 0.99 -18.72 22.52
N GLY A 587 1.70 -18.87 21.41
CA GLY A 587 3.16 -18.86 21.40
C GLY A 587 3.75 -17.48 21.69
N CYS A 588 3.31 -16.44 20.97
CA CYS A 588 3.98 -15.13 21.00
C CYS A 588 3.51 -14.21 22.14
N LEU A 589 2.24 -14.30 22.59
CA LEU A 589 1.70 -13.39 23.62
C LEU A 589 1.58 -14.04 24.99
N GLU A 590 1.23 -15.33 25.06
CA GLU A 590 0.92 -15.99 26.35
C GLU A 590 2.11 -16.77 26.95
N ARG A 591 3.03 -17.29 26.14
CA ARG A 591 4.13 -18.17 26.60
C ARG A 591 5.54 -17.73 26.17
N ALA A 592 5.66 -16.76 25.27
CA ALA A 592 6.94 -16.31 24.68
C ALA A 592 7.79 -17.44 24.05
N ILE A 593 7.13 -18.40 23.39
CA ILE A 593 7.79 -19.53 22.71
C ILE A 593 7.76 -19.32 21.19
N PRO A 594 8.92 -19.35 20.51
CA PRO A 594 8.97 -19.31 19.05
C PRO A 594 8.20 -20.47 18.42
N THR A 595 7.35 -20.17 17.44
CA THR A 595 6.52 -21.18 16.75
C THR A 595 6.80 -21.25 15.25
N GLN A 596 6.91 -22.46 14.72
CA GLN A 596 6.91 -22.73 13.28
C GLN A 596 5.59 -23.40 12.87
N VAL A 597 4.98 -22.93 11.79
CA VAL A 597 3.77 -23.59 11.25
C VAL A 597 4.09 -24.06 9.83
N ILE A 598 3.69 -25.29 9.50
CA ILE A 598 3.82 -25.84 8.16
C ILE A 598 2.50 -26.50 7.77
N THR A 599 2.11 -26.35 6.50
CA THR A 599 0.90 -26.98 5.98
C THR A 599 1.20 -28.40 5.52
N GLN A 600 0.23 -29.31 5.65
CA GLN A 600 0.31 -30.68 5.15
C GLN A 600 0.68 -30.74 3.67
N LYS A 601 0.12 -29.85 2.85
CA LYS A 601 0.47 -29.74 1.42
C LYS A 601 1.98 -29.49 1.19
N SER A 602 2.61 -28.71 2.06
CA SER A 602 4.05 -28.39 1.94
C SER A 602 4.92 -29.54 2.46
N ALA A 603 4.54 -30.14 3.59
CA ALA A 603 5.23 -31.30 4.17
C ALA A 603 5.12 -32.56 3.29
N GLY A 604 4.02 -32.73 2.56
CA GLY A 604 3.80 -33.84 1.63
C GLY A 604 4.38 -33.64 0.22
N ASN A 605 5.03 -32.51 -0.08
CA ASN A 605 5.51 -32.22 -1.44
C ASN A 605 6.83 -32.95 -1.77
N GLN A 606 6.72 -34.18 -2.29
CA GLN A 606 7.87 -35.05 -2.58
C GLN A 606 8.93 -34.42 -3.52
N ARG A 607 8.53 -33.66 -4.55
CA ARG A 607 9.48 -33.11 -5.54
C ARG A 607 10.29 -31.92 -5.02
N GLY A 608 9.75 -31.19 -4.03
CA GLY A 608 10.34 -29.94 -3.53
C GLY A 608 10.73 -29.96 -2.05
N LEU A 609 10.55 -31.11 -1.37
CA LEU A 609 10.61 -31.21 0.10
C LEU A 609 11.92 -30.67 0.68
N MET A 610 13.06 -31.06 0.12
CA MET A 610 14.37 -30.61 0.60
C MET A 610 14.57 -29.10 0.49
N SER A 611 14.07 -28.46 -0.57
CA SER A 611 14.16 -27.00 -0.70
C SER A 611 13.27 -26.29 0.32
N ILE A 612 12.08 -26.82 0.58
CA ILE A 612 11.18 -26.32 1.63
C ILE A 612 11.83 -26.49 3.00
N ALA A 613 12.35 -27.68 3.30
CA ALA A 613 13.04 -28.00 4.54
C ALA A 613 14.26 -27.10 4.79
N THR A 614 15.07 -26.83 3.77
CA THR A 614 16.21 -25.89 3.84
C THR A 614 15.74 -24.49 4.26
N LYS A 615 14.68 -23.96 3.62
CA LYS A 615 14.13 -22.65 3.96
C LYS A 615 13.51 -22.61 5.36
N VAL A 616 12.87 -23.71 5.80
CA VAL A 616 12.32 -23.82 7.16
C VAL A 616 13.44 -23.89 8.20
N ALA A 617 14.54 -24.60 7.94
CA ALA A 617 15.70 -24.63 8.84
C ALA A 617 16.34 -23.24 8.99
N ILE A 618 16.52 -22.50 7.88
CA ILE A 618 16.95 -21.10 7.92
C ILE A 618 16.01 -20.26 8.80
N GLN A 619 14.70 -20.41 8.60
CA GLN A 619 13.69 -19.68 9.40
C GLN A 619 13.74 -20.05 10.89
N ILE A 620 13.98 -21.32 11.22
CA ILE A 620 14.15 -21.76 12.61
C ILE A 620 15.40 -21.13 13.22
N ASN A 621 16.53 -21.10 12.51
CA ASN A 621 17.75 -20.43 12.98
C ASN A 621 17.48 -18.96 13.34
N CYS A 622 16.76 -18.23 12.46
CA CYS A 622 16.35 -16.85 12.73
C CYS A 622 15.44 -16.71 13.95
N LYS A 623 14.49 -17.63 14.15
CA LYS A 623 13.58 -17.62 15.30
C LYS A 623 14.26 -17.89 16.63
N LEU A 624 15.41 -18.56 16.60
CA LEU A 624 16.26 -18.78 17.76
C LEU A 624 17.20 -17.59 18.05
N GLY A 625 17.14 -16.53 17.23
CA GLY A 625 17.95 -15.32 17.39
C GLY A 625 19.29 -15.34 16.64
N TYR A 626 19.47 -16.25 15.68
CA TYR A 626 20.72 -16.42 14.95
C TYR A 626 20.60 -16.02 13.47
N THR A 627 21.75 -15.77 12.86
CA THR A 627 21.85 -15.08 11.57
C THR A 627 22.27 -16.05 10.48
N PRO A 628 21.49 -16.21 9.40
CA PRO A 628 21.81 -17.20 8.36
C PRO A 628 22.92 -16.74 7.41
N TRP A 629 23.01 -15.44 7.11
CA TRP A 629 24.07 -14.81 6.32
C TRP A 629 24.19 -13.33 6.67
N MET A 630 25.30 -12.69 6.31
CA MET A 630 25.52 -11.24 6.45
C MET A 630 26.04 -10.63 5.13
N ILE A 631 26.10 -9.31 5.05
CA ILE A 631 26.80 -8.60 3.96
C ILE A 631 28.14 -8.04 4.45
N ASP A 632 29.07 -7.83 3.53
CA ASP A 632 30.32 -7.13 3.84
C ASP A 632 30.05 -5.63 4.12
N LEU A 633 29.93 -5.25 5.39
CA LEU A 633 29.55 -3.90 5.82
C LEU A 633 30.77 -3.09 6.29
N PRO A 634 31.27 -2.11 5.50
CA PRO A 634 32.48 -1.36 5.83
C PRO A 634 32.27 -0.30 6.94
N LEU A 635 31.04 -0.06 7.39
CA LEU A 635 30.71 1.01 8.35
C LEU A 635 30.73 0.51 9.80
N SER A 636 31.39 1.22 10.71
CA SER A 636 31.39 0.95 12.15
C SER A 636 30.33 1.78 12.88
N GLY A 637 29.73 1.24 13.94
CA GLY A 637 28.76 1.96 14.77
C GLY A 637 27.43 2.30 14.08
N LEU A 638 27.13 1.67 12.93
CA LEU A 638 25.89 1.92 12.20
C LEU A 638 24.70 1.19 12.84
N MET A 639 23.65 1.96 13.17
CA MET A 639 22.33 1.45 13.52
C MET A 639 21.35 1.78 12.38
N THR A 640 20.82 0.74 11.74
CA THR A 640 19.78 0.85 10.72
C THR A 640 18.42 0.60 11.36
N ILE A 641 17.47 1.49 11.13
CA ILE A 641 16.11 1.41 11.68
C ILE A 641 15.10 1.31 10.53
N GLY A 642 14.22 0.32 10.60
CA GLY A 642 13.05 0.20 9.75
C GLY A 642 11.78 0.39 10.57
N TYR A 643 10.82 1.14 10.04
CA TYR A 643 9.52 1.36 10.66
C TYR A 643 8.41 1.16 9.62
N ASP A 644 7.38 0.40 9.98
CA ASP A 644 6.20 0.18 9.14
C ASP A 644 4.92 0.12 9.99
N VAL A 645 3.77 0.41 9.37
CA VAL A 645 2.46 0.44 10.03
C VAL A 645 1.47 -0.47 9.32
N ALA A 646 0.91 -1.40 10.06
CA ALA A 646 -0.13 -2.32 9.57
C ALA A 646 -1.49 -2.00 10.21
N LYS A 647 -2.53 -1.81 9.39
CA LYS A 647 -3.90 -1.63 9.89
C LYS A 647 -4.46 -2.95 10.42
N SER A 648 -5.17 -2.88 11.55
CA SER A 648 -5.84 -4.05 12.10
C SER A 648 -6.99 -4.50 11.20
N THR A 649 -7.07 -5.80 10.97
CA THR A 649 -8.14 -6.43 10.19
C THR A 649 -9.43 -6.58 10.99
N ARG A 650 -9.33 -6.70 12.34
CA ARG A 650 -10.48 -6.85 13.25
C ARG A 650 -11.10 -5.51 13.61
N ASP A 651 -10.27 -4.51 13.88
CA ASP A 651 -10.69 -3.17 14.26
C ASP A 651 -10.04 -2.14 13.35
N ARG A 652 -10.81 -1.60 12.40
CA ARG A 652 -10.28 -0.65 11.41
C ARG A 652 -9.90 0.70 12.02
N SER A 653 -10.29 0.99 13.26
CA SER A 653 -9.86 2.20 13.97
C SER A 653 -8.43 2.10 14.49
N LYS A 654 -7.88 0.88 14.58
CA LYS A 654 -6.53 0.59 15.09
C LYS A 654 -5.53 0.26 13.98
N ALA A 655 -4.28 0.62 14.23
CA ALA A 655 -3.13 0.17 13.48
C ALA A 655 -2.01 -0.23 14.46
N PHE A 656 -0.99 -0.93 13.96
CA PHE A 656 0.17 -1.33 14.73
C PHE A 656 1.42 -0.83 14.01
N GLY A 657 2.17 0.05 14.68
CA GLY A 657 3.50 0.47 14.26
C GLY A 657 4.53 -0.52 14.74
N ALA A 658 5.38 -1.03 13.85
CA ALA A 658 6.47 -1.92 14.16
C ALA A 658 7.80 -1.24 13.83
N LEU A 659 8.69 -1.17 14.82
CA LEU A 659 10.05 -0.67 14.66
C LEU A 659 11.03 -1.83 14.80
N VAL A 660 11.98 -1.91 13.87
CA VAL A 660 13.07 -2.89 13.88
C VAL A 660 14.39 -2.14 13.79
N ALA A 661 15.32 -2.44 14.68
CA ALA A 661 16.64 -1.83 14.73
C ALA A 661 17.74 -2.89 14.63
N SER A 662 18.73 -2.64 13.77
CA SER A 662 19.91 -3.49 13.64
C SER A 662 20.81 -3.34 14.88
N MET A 663 21.26 -4.45 15.44
CA MET A 663 22.19 -4.50 16.56
C MET A 663 23.43 -5.28 16.13
N ASP A 664 24.59 -4.68 16.31
CA ASP A 664 25.86 -5.39 16.24
C ASP A 664 26.11 -6.11 14.90
N MET A 665 25.89 -5.40 13.77
CA MET A 665 25.91 -5.95 12.41
C MET A 665 27.25 -6.59 11.98
N LYS A 666 28.36 -6.25 12.62
CA LYS A 666 29.68 -6.81 12.27
C LYS A 666 29.95 -8.18 12.90
N THR A 667 29.36 -8.45 14.06
CA THR A 667 29.70 -9.61 14.90
C THR A 667 28.51 -10.54 15.06
N ASN A 668 27.38 -10.06 15.59
CA ASN A 668 26.21 -10.91 15.84
C ASN A 668 25.09 -10.76 14.79
N ALA A 669 25.02 -9.62 14.12
CA ALA A 669 24.03 -9.32 13.10
C ALA A 669 22.57 -9.57 13.55
N THR A 670 22.25 -9.12 14.78
CA THR A 670 20.94 -9.32 15.39
C THR A 670 20.03 -8.11 15.21
N PHE A 671 18.73 -8.29 15.51
CA PHE A 671 17.75 -7.22 15.39
C PHE A 671 16.92 -7.12 16.67
N TYR A 672 16.69 -5.89 17.11
CA TYR A 672 15.69 -5.57 18.12
C TYR A 672 14.39 -5.20 17.41
N SER A 673 13.25 -5.68 17.92
CA SER A 673 11.94 -5.36 17.36
C SER A 673 10.95 -5.00 18.46
N THR A 674 10.19 -3.93 18.24
CA THR A 674 9.10 -3.50 19.13
C THR A 674 7.85 -3.16 18.30
N VAL A 675 6.68 -3.33 18.90
CA VAL A 675 5.38 -3.08 18.26
C VAL A 675 4.47 -2.34 19.24
N ALA A 676 3.83 -1.28 18.77
CA ALA A 676 2.85 -0.52 19.55
C ALA A 676 1.57 -0.30 18.76
N GLU A 677 0.45 -0.25 19.50
CA GLU A 677 -0.85 0.14 18.94
C GLU A 677 -0.88 1.65 18.70
N CYS A 678 -1.43 2.06 17.55
CA CYS A 678 -1.70 3.45 17.20
C CYS A 678 -3.06 3.61 16.51
N SER A 679 -3.50 4.86 16.40
CA SER A 679 -4.70 5.22 15.64
C SER A 679 -4.52 4.89 14.16
N SER A 680 -5.52 4.29 13.51
CA SER A 680 -5.49 4.02 12.06
C SER A 680 -5.43 5.28 11.17
N HIS A 681 -5.65 6.45 11.79
CA HIS A 681 -5.58 7.77 11.18
C HIS A 681 -4.21 8.41 11.36
N ASP A 682 -3.45 8.02 12.40
CA ASP A 682 -2.14 8.55 12.73
C ASP A 682 -1.06 7.51 12.45
N VAL A 683 -0.19 7.79 11.48
CA VAL A 683 0.84 6.85 11.02
C VAL A 683 2.04 6.78 12.00
N LEU A 684 2.01 7.57 13.08
CA LEU A 684 3.06 7.63 14.09
C LEU A 684 2.57 7.01 15.41
N ALA A 685 3.27 5.99 15.89
CA ALA A 685 3.05 5.43 17.21
C ALA A 685 4.01 6.11 18.21
N ASN A 686 3.52 7.10 18.96
CA ASN A 686 4.32 7.88 19.91
C ASN A 686 4.88 7.06 21.10
N SER A 687 4.43 5.82 21.26
CA SER A 687 4.80 4.91 22.35
C SER A 687 5.91 3.91 22.00
N LEU A 688 6.56 4.07 20.84
CA LEU A 688 7.65 3.20 20.35
C LEU A 688 9.04 3.66 20.74
#